data_AF-A0A1D3JM17-F1
#
_entry.id   AF-A0A1D3JM17-F1
#
_cell.length_a   1.000
_cell.length_b   1.000
_cell.length_c   1.000
_cell.angle_alpha   90.00
_cell.angle_beta   90.00
_cell.angle_gamma   90.00
#
_symmetry.space_group_name_H-M   'P 1'
#
loop_
_entity.id
_entity.type
_entity.pdbx_description
1 polymer ?
#
loop_
_entity_poly.entity_id
_entity_poly.type
_entity_poly.pdbx_seq_one_letter_code
_entity_poly.pdbx_strand_id
1 'polypeptide(L)'
;MRKYFFVTFFVTCFITLAPIHGKDYFSGYLNKELNELLKCNFIAYYYLKSSEPDPDSFLDFVGEPEQFYWFIEYFLSVPFKVPWHLKHANVYNFLPCLKRSWVSEFLRKYEEPAIEELMESLDNEQRSFFSHTFKDKKPTGKFTAVAVKEFHKYCILPPIIETNIRIKGDGGYLTFQLNKDEYKIYLSSVGTHIAALKNLFLNMKDEKRKNTLKIIIENEKEKHVQVACPTFYMNLQYSKDCNNQPNFFACVDNYIRKACLYRDIKKNSENICDHLLFLFGSLRKTYMENFKKFLLQKDEQLTKPQSVWGVPLFKKYAPDDYRNKNKNIPTNIFKSLNAKNKLFFSFYDGIPKSAYYVDVQQPMMRLSDYVSSIYDKLHHFFNGFKQSPSQIKQLTIRELSHEIFDFSFKQEKDEIECKNVKKSLNLNLEVDVMKGAAAEKICKIIERHVLTKRPKISTKKFDFKIKLDDVHKGFRIRCILLSTHVEAYNIIRQLLNLESVLSLTRYTSLYLHKFFKSVKSLKGNFLYNNADALKYARSCGRSVLHVPAVLYRRNIYLAETFLSLYVGLSNLVSSNPSSPFFEYAIIGFLVTYFNKGSEKFILYFISIISVLYINVYYYEQLYCHYNDKFQILRSKMINPNVAHRVIANINKIINKSRYSQMRAVYRKFEGVGLFSKERMFEVLYDFDEFLSTKSGKEGVKFQDISDETVDLETTNDGIGYRIEDVFFESDQQESEEAMDDDMEDSIEGSDKNQQYNASQFINTVPDNVNLNINDKNKELELELYKYIGNLEEKGLATPGTSVQEPNVPSDVSSQRTAGRSIKPLYKDIKNKMEQVGKEVTNKRGKSLVSKIKKGVDIVESTNVLDEDSTKDSSVVDSGSSLDDVSDEI
;
A
#
# COMPACT_ATOMS: atom_id res chain seq x y z
N MET A 1 27.79 -75.20 22.64
CA MET A 1 27.68 -74.48 21.35
C MET A 1 26.28 -73.95 20.99
N ARG A 2 25.23 -74.05 21.82
CA ARG A 2 23.85 -73.67 21.38
C ARG A 2 23.45 -72.17 21.48
N LYS A 3 24.21 -71.31 22.17
CA LYS A 3 23.86 -69.88 22.36
C LYS A 3 24.30 -68.94 21.23
N TYR A 4 25.37 -69.25 20.50
CA TYR A 4 25.91 -68.34 19.47
C TYR A 4 25.06 -68.26 18.17
N PHE A 5 24.27 -69.29 17.87
CA PHE A 5 23.41 -69.31 16.67
C PHE A 5 22.15 -68.44 16.79
N PHE A 6 21.63 -68.20 18.00
CA PHE A 6 20.43 -67.37 18.18
C PHE A 6 20.72 -65.86 18.05
N VAL A 7 21.92 -65.43 18.48
CA VAL A 7 22.34 -64.03 18.37
C VAL A 7 22.59 -63.65 16.92
N THR A 8 23.25 -64.51 16.12
CA THR A 8 23.48 -64.24 14.71
C THR A 8 22.18 -64.20 13.90
N PHE A 9 21.22 -65.10 14.17
CA PHE A 9 19.94 -65.13 13.41
C PHE A 9 19.07 -63.89 13.65
N PHE A 10 19.00 -63.37 14.88
CA PHE A 10 18.29 -62.11 15.18
C PHE A 10 18.96 -60.90 14.50
N VAL A 11 20.29 -60.87 14.46
CA VAL A 11 21.05 -59.79 13.81
C VAL A 11 20.92 -59.86 12.28
N THR A 12 20.95 -61.04 11.66
CA THR A 12 20.78 -61.16 10.21
C THR A 12 19.37 -60.78 9.75
N CYS A 13 18.31 -61.15 10.47
CA CYS A 13 16.94 -60.73 10.11
C CYS A 13 16.74 -59.20 10.10
N PHE A 14 17.39 -58.47 11.01
CA PHE A 14 17.35 -57.00 11.01
C PHE A 14 18.23 -56.35 9.92
N ILE A 15 19.27 -57.04 9.44
CA ILE A 15 20.18 -56.53 8.39
C ILE A 15 19.67 -56.89 6.97
N THR A 16 18.83 -57.92 6.81
CA THR A 16 18.24 -58.27 5.50
C THR A 16 17.03 -57.44 5.10
N LEU A 17 16.44 -56.65 6.00
CA LEU A 17 15.54 -55.55 5.61
C LEU A 17 16.39 -54.39 5.10
N ALA A 18 16.78 -54.46 3.82
CA ALA A 18 17.26 -53.28 3.10
C ALA A 18 16.26 -52.13 3.30
N PRO A 19 16.71 -50.91 3.67
CA PRO A 19 15.80 -49.83 4.01
C PRO A 19 14.94 -49.51 2.79
N ILE A 20 13.65 -49.88 2.86
CA ILE A 20 12.64 -49.48 1.88
C ILE A 20 12.65 -47.94 1.92
N HIS A 21 13.12 -47.30 0.85
CA HIS A 21 13.27 -45.84 0.77
C HIS A 21 11.90 -45.14 0.64
N GLY A 22 11.07 -45.29 1.67
CA GLY A 22 9.97 -44.39 1.96
C GLY A 22 10.47 -43.11 2.63
N LYS A 23 9.53 -42.27 3.04
CA LYS A 23 9.80 -41.17 3.96
C LYS A 23 9.64 -41.66 5.40
N ASP A 24 10.20 -40.93 6.36
CA ASP A 24 9.96 -41.22 7.78
C ASP A 24 8.49 -40.91 8.13
N TYR A 25 7.85 -41.72 8.98
CA TYR A 25 6.59 -41.30 9.59
C TYR A 25 6.86 -40.16 10.58
N PHE A 26 6.02 -39.13 10.61
CA PHE A 26 6.17 -38.02 11.55
C PHE A 26 5.58 -38.38 12.92
N SER A 27 6.43 -38.74 13.89
CA SER A 27 6.01 -39.11 15.25
C SER A 27 5.94 -37.92 16.21
N GLY A 28 5.47 -36.75 15.74
CA GLY A 28 5.42 -35.51 16.53
C GLY A 28 6.78 -34.81 16.77
N TYR A 29 7.91 -35.44 16.45
CA TYR A 29 9.27 -34.91 16.70
C TYR A 29 10.06 -34.60 15.43
N LEU A 30 10.71 -33.44 15.40
CA LEU A 30 11.58 -32.99 14.31
C LEU A 30 13.02 -33.47 14.48
N ASN A 31 13.68 -33.83 13.37
CA ASN A 31 15.12 -34.06 13.40
C ASN A 31 15.90 -32.77 13.71
N LYS A 32 17.13 -32.93 14.21
CA LYS A 32 18.01 -31.83 14.61
C LYS A 32 18.13 -30.72 13.55
N GLU A 33 18.29 -31.08 12.28
CA GLU A 33 18.47 -30.11 11.18
C GLU A 33 17.22 -29.26 10.90
N LEU A 34 16.02 -29.83 11.04
CA LEU A 34 14.75 -29.10 10.90
C LEU A 34 14.41 -28.31 12.17
N ASN A 35 14.78 -28.81 13.34
CA ASN A 35 14.62 -28.10 14.61
C ASN A 35 15.54 -26.86 14.67
N GLU A 36 16.81 -26.96 14.26
CA GLU A 36 17.72 -25.82 14.12
C GLU A 36 17.19 -24.77 13.11
N LEU A 37 16.67 -25.22 11.96
CA LEU A 37 16.07 -24.35 10.97
C LEU A 37 14.76 -23.69 11.47
N LEU A 38 13.96 -24.39 12.26
CA LEU A 38 12.78 -23.84 12.92
C LEU A 38 13.16 -22.76 13.93
N LYS A 39 14.15 -23.02 14.79
CA LYS A 39 14.67 -22.06 15.78
C LYS A 39 15.25 -20.80 15.11
N CYS A 40 15.94 -20.95 13.98
CA CYS A 40 16.33 -19.81 13.14
C CYS A 40 15.12 -18.97 12.68
N ASN A 41 14.02 -19.59 12.28
CA ASN A 41 12.79 -18.89 11.87
C ASN A 41 12.09 -18.21 13.06
N PHE A 42 12.00 -18.86 14.22
CA PHE A 42 11.50 -18.22 15.44
C PHE A 42 12.35 -16.99 15.82
N ILE A 43 13.69 -17.08 15.79
CA ILE A 43 14.57 -15.92 16.05
C ILE A 43 14.32 -14.82 15.00
N ALA A 44 14.22 -15.14 13.71
CA ALA A 44 13.93 -14.13 12.69
C ALA A 44 12.53 -13.50 12.79
N TYR A 45 11.62 -14.13 13.55
CA TYR A 45 10.27 -13.67 13.80
C TYR A 45 10.13 -12.85 15.10
N TYR A 46 10.61 -13.35 16.24
CA TYR A 46 10.55 -12.64 17.51
C TYR A 46 11.35 -11.33 17.51
N TYR A 47 12.35 -11.21 16.64
CA TYR A 47 13.13 -9.98 16.42
C TYR A 47 12.63 -9.15 15.22
N LEU A 48 11.37 -9.29 14.79
CA LEU A 48 10.89 -8.67 13.54
C LEU A 48 11.03 -7.13 13.51
N LYS A 49 10.83 -6.48 14.65
CA LYS A 49 10.76 -5.01 14.84
C LYS A 49 12.05 -4.39 15.41
N SER A 50 12.85 -5.18 16.13
CA SER A 50 13.90 -4.70 17.06
C SER A 50 15.07 -5.68 17.18
N SER A 51 16.22 -5.18 17.65
CA SER A 51 17.37 -6.01 18.05
C SER A 51 17.17 -6.80 19.36
N GLU A 52 15.98 -6.69 19.96
CA GLU A 52 15.54 -7.43 21.14
C GLU A 52 14.28 -8.26 20.79
N PRO A 53 14.10 -9.44 21.39
CA PRO A 53 12.96 -10.31 21.12
C PRO A 53 11.69 -9.78 21.78
N ASP A 54 10.59 -9.82 21.05
CA ASP A 54 9.31 -9.28 21.50
C ASP A 54 8.34 -10.38 22.00
N PRO A 55 8.04 -10.49 23.30
CA PRO A 55 7.13 -11.51 23.83
C PRO A 55 5.68 -11.32 23.38
N ASP A 56 5.28 -10.11 23.00
CA ASP A 56 3.94 -9.82 22.49
C ASP A 56 3.75 -10.35 21.04
N SER A 57 4.81 -10.96 20.47
CA SER A 57 4.76 -11.57 19.14
C SER A 57 4.38 -13.06 19.12
N PHE A 58 3.99 -13.72 20.23
CA PHE A 58 3.60 -15.14 20.21
C PHE A 58 2.36 -15.40 19.30
N LEU A 59 2.43 -16.46 18.48
CA LEU A 59 1.33 -16.91 17.61
C LEU A 59 0.69 -18.18 18.20
N ASP A 60 -0.62 -18.20 18.44
CA ASP A 60 -1.29 -19.41 18.94
C ASP A 60 -1.75 -20.27 17.76
N PHE A 61 -0.96 -21.29 17.40
CA PHE A 61 -1.22 -22.09 16.20
C PHE A 61 -2.45 -22.98 16.35
N VAL A 62 -2.71 -23.48 17.57
CA VAL A 62 -3.84 -24.38 17.85
C VAL A 62 -5.13 -23.58 18.10
N GLY A 63 -5.04 -22.48 18.86
CA GLY A 63 -6.20 -21.63 19.18
C GLY A 63 -6.66 -20.74 18.03
N GLU A 64 -5.76 -20.28 17.17
CA GLU A 64 -6.06 -19.38 16.05
C GLU A 64 -5.40 -19.87 14.75
N PRO A 65 -5.95 -20.91 14.08
CA PRO A 65 -5.29 -21.59 12.94
C PRO A 65 -4.84 -20.70 11.78
N GLU A 66 -5.44 -19.53 11.57
CA GLU A 66 -4.97 -18.57 10.57
C GLU A 66 -3.56 -18.00 10.86
N GLN A 67 -3.12 -18.02 12.12
CA GLN A 67 -1.79 -17.60 12.56
C GLN A 67 -0.72 -18.63 12.14
N PHE A 68 -1.06 -19.92 12.15
CA PHE A 68 -0.22 -21.01 11.64
C PHE A 68 0.03 -20.87 10.14
N TYR A 69 -1.03 -20.77 9.32
CA TYR A 69 -0.89 -20.61 7.87
C TYR A 69 -0.13 -19.33 7.48
N TRP A 70 -0.28 -18.25 8.25
CA TRP A 70 0.52 -17.02 8.09
C TRP A 70 2.02 -17.26 8.33
N PHE A 71 2.39 -18.01 9.37
CA PHE A 71 3.78 -18.35 9.66
C PHE A 71 4.37 -19.29 8.59
N ILE A 72 3.56 -20.21 8.07
CA ILE A 72 3.90 -21.05 6.90
C ILE A 72 4.13 -20.19 5.65
N GLU A 73 3.23 -19.25 5.32
CA GLU A 73 3.38 -18.37 4.15
C GLU A 73 4.64 -17.49 4.23
N TYR A 74 4.89 -16.84 5.38
CA TYR A 74 5.92 -15.79 5.46
C TYR A 74 7.29 -16.25 5.95
N PHE A 75 7.38 -17.35 6.69
CA PHE A 75 8.64 -17.82 7.28
C PHE A 75 9.00 -19.24 6.80
N LEU A 76 8.18 -20.25 7.11
CA LEU A 76 8.60 -21.65 6.96
C LEU A 76 8.64 -22.15 5.50
N SER A 77 7.85 -21.59 4.58
CA SER A 77 7.92 -21.92 3.15
C SER A 77 8.97 -21.14 2.37
N VAL A 78 9.46 -20.02 2.91
CA VAL A 78 10.39 -19.09 2.24
C VAL A 78 11.85 -19.51 2.52
N PRO A 79 12.78 -19.34 1.56
CA PRO A 79 14.22 -19.51 1.82
C PRO A 79 14.72 -18.55 2.91
N PHE A 80 15.25 -19.10 4.02
CA PHE A 80 15.62 -18.32 5.20
C PHE A 80 16.64 -17.20 4.92
N LYS A 81 16.34 -16.02 5.47
CA LYS A 81 17.05 -14.76 5.25
C LYS A 81 17.16 -13.97 6.55
N VAL A 82 18.38 -13.70 6.99
CA VAL A 82 18.67 -12.98 8.26
C VAL A 82 18.04 -11.57 8.25
N PRO A 83 17.29 -11.18 9.29
CA PRO A 83 16.80 -9.81 9.48
C PRO A 83 17.93 -8.79 9.40
N TRP A 84 17.66 -7.62 8.81
CA TRP A 84 18.72 -6.68 8.44
C TRP A 84 19.54 -6.17 9.63
N HIS A 85 18.91 -5.94 10.79
CA HIS A 85 19.55 -5.49 12.03
C HIS A 85 20.31 -6.63 12.74
N LEU A 86 19.94 -7.90 12.55
CA LEU A 86 20.66 -9.05 13.14
C LEU A 86 21.93 -9.43 12.37
N LYS A 87 22.15 -8.92 11.16
CA LYS A 87 23.33 -9.26 10.33
C LYS A 87 24.69 -8.92 10.97
N HIS A 88 24.71 -7.98 11.90
CA HIS A 88 25.92 -7.48 12.58
C HIS A 88 25.95 -7.84 14.07
N ALA A 89 24.86 -8.43 14.59
CA ALA A 89 24.80 -8.94 15.94
C ALA A 89 25.36 -10.38 15.97
N ASN A 90 26.61 -10.55 16.41
CA ASN A 90 27.30 -11.84 16.51
C ASN A 90 26.71 -12.81 17.57
N VAL A 91 25.45 -12.61 17.97
CA VAL A 91 24.73 -13.36 19.00
C VAL A 91 24.25 -14.74 18.48
N TYR A 92 23.93 -14.84 17.19
CA TYR A 92 23.35 -16.05 16.59
C TYR A 92 24.08 -16.49 15.32
N ASN A 93 24.49 -17.76 15.28
CA ASN A 93 25.08 -18.36 14.07
C ASN A 93 23.99 -18.81 13.09
N PHE A 94 23.61 -17.92 12.17
CA PHE A 94 22.61 -18.21 11.13
C PHE A 94 23.13 -19.06 9.95
N LEU A 95 24.43 -19.38 9.87
CA LEU A 95 25.03 -20.08 8.73
C LEU A 95 24.35 -21.42 8.38
N PRO A 96 23.97 -22.30 9.35
CA PRO A 96 23.30 -23.57 9.05
C PRO A 96 21.91 -23.43 8.41
N CYS A 97 21.30 -22.25 8.50
CA CYS A 97 19.93 -21.99 8.09
C CYS A 97 19.81 -21.28 6.74
N LEU A 98 20.85 -20.57 6.28
CA LEU A 98 20.78 -19.69 5.11
C LEU A 98 20.26 -20.40 3.84
N LYS A 99 19.28 -19.77 3.17
CA LYS A 99 18.62 -20.25 1.92
C LYS A 99 17.81 -21.55 2.03
N ARG A 100 17.75 -22.21 3.19
CA ARG A 100 16.92 -23.40 3.40
C ARG A 100 15.45 -23.00 3.59
N SER A 101 14.52 -23.83 3.13
CA SER A 101 13.07 -23.63 3.30
C SER A 101 12.53 -24.82 4.08
N TRP A 102 12.01 -24.55 5.29
CA TRP A 102 11.68 -25.56 6.29
C TRP A 102 10.63 -26.54 5.76
N VAL A 103 9.54 -26.02 5.18
CA VAL A 103 8.47 -26.81 4.54
C VAL A 103 9.01 -27.74 3.46
N SER A 104 9.94 -27.25 2.64
CA SER A 104 10.49 -28.04 1.51
C SER A 104 11.38 -29.19 1.96
N GLU A 105 12.01 -29.06 3.14
CA GLU A 105 12.84 -30.11 3.74
C GLU A 105 11.99 -31.07 4.59
N PHE A 106 10.99 -30.55 5.33
CA PHE A 106 10.02 -31.33 6.08
C PHE A 106 9.24 -32.29 5.17
N LEU A 107 8.56 -31.77 4.14
CA LEU A 107 7.78 -32.58 3.18
C LEU A 107 8.66 -33.50 2.31
N ARG A 108 9.99 -33.31 2.29
CA ARG A 108 10.93 -34.25 1.65
C ARG A 108 11.31 -35.39 2.58
N LYS A 109 11.49 -35.12 3.89
CA LYS A 109 11.94 -36.09 4.89
C LYS A 109 10.80 -36.96 5.43
N TYR A 110 9.66 -36.34 5.75
CA TYR A 110 8.53 -37.01 6.39
C TYR A 110 7.38 -37.26 5.42
N GLU A 111 6.66 -38.37 5.63
CA GLU A 111 5.28 -38.50 5.16
C GLU A 111 4.44 -37.37 5.76
N GLU A 112 3.46 -36.88 5.00
CA GLU A 112 2.71 -35.69 5.40
C GLU A 112 1.66 -36.06 6.46
N PRO A 113 1.77 -35.56 7.71
CA PRO A 113 0.86 -35.91 8.79
C PRO A 113 -0.51 -35.23 8.64
N ALA A 114 -1.39 -35.48 9.61
CA ALA A 114 -2.54 -34.61 9.86
C ALA A 114 -2.05 -33.16 10.13
N ILE A 115 -2.82 -32.16 9.69
CA ILE A 115 -2.37 -30.76 9.83
C ILE A 115 -2.45 -30.30 11.28
N GLU A 116 -3.40 -30.87 12.03
CA GLU A 116 -3.63 -30.70 13.46
C GLU A 116 -2.43 -31.19 14.29
N GLU A 117 -1.94 -32.42 14.02
CA GLU A 117 -0.74 -32.99 14.64
C GLU A 117 0.51 -32.12 14.39
N LEU A 118 0.63 -31.57 13.17
CA LEU A 118 1.72 -30.67 12.82
C LEU A 118 1.62 -29.30 13.50
N MET A 119 0.40 -28.77 13.65
CA MET A 119 0.12 -27.53 14.38
C MET A 119 0.46 -27.69 15.87
N GLU A 120 0.03 -28.77 16.51
CA GLU A 120 0.35 -29.07 17.91
C GLU A 120 1.86 -29.25 18.14
N SER A 121 2.57 -29.98 17.28
CA SER A 121 4.03 -30.15 17.39
C SER A 121 4.78 -28.81 17.28
N LEU A 122 4.41 -27.97 16.31
CA LEU A 122 5.05 -26.67 16.10
C LEU A 122 4.69 -25.65 17.19
N ASP A 123 3.49 -25.72 17.76
CA ASP A 123 3.07 -24.91 18.90
C ASP A 123 3.84 -25.29 20.18
N ASN A 124 4.06 -26.59 20.41
CA ASN A 124 4.87 -27.08 21.52
C ASN A 124 6.35 -26.65 21.42
N GLU A 125 6.98 -26.77 20.24
CA GLU A 125 8.33 -26.23 20.01
C GLU A 125 8.37 -24.69 20.19
N GLN A 126 7.32 -23.97 19.78
CA GLN A 126 7.23 -22.52 19.99
C GLN A 126 7.08 -22.16 21.48
N ARG A 127 6.25 -22.88 22.25
CA ARG A 127 6.09 -22.67 23.70
C ARG A 127 7.39 -22.98 24.44
N SER A 128 8.11 -24.04 24.06
CA SER A 128 9.44 -24.35 24.58
C SER A 128 10.46 -23.22 24.31
N PHE A 129 10.51 -22.72 23.07
CA PHE A 129 11.34 -21.56 22.71
C PHE A 129 10.95 -20.29 23.47
N PHE A 130 9.64 -20.04 23.64
CA PHE A 130 9.11 -18.88 24.35
C PHE A 130 9.48 -18.90 25.83
N SER A 131 9.26 -20.02 26.52
CA SER A 131 9.61 -20.20 27.93
C SER A 131 11.12 -20.07 28.18
N HIS A 132 11.96 -20.59 27.27
CA HIS A 132 13.41 -20.42 27.37
C HIS A 132 13.84 -18.95 27.19
N THR A 133 13.21 -18.21 26.26
CA THR A 133 13.57 -16.82 25.94
C THR A 133 13.01 -15.80 26.95
N PHE A 134 11.78 -15.98 27.42
CA PHE A 134 11.03 -14.98 28.20
C PHE A 134 10.69 -15.40 29.64
N LYS A 135 11.09 -16.62 30.06
CA LYS A 135 10.90 -17.17 31.41
C LYS A 135 9.45 -17.13 31.88
N ASP A 136 9.13 -16.22 32.80
CA ASP A 136 7.89 -16.19 33.58
C ASP A 136 6.70 -15.57 32.84
N LYS A 137 6.92 -15.00 31.65
CA LYS A 137 5.83 -14.51 30.79
C LYS A 137 5.01 -15.70 30.26
N LYS A 138 3.68 -15.56 30.27
CA LYS A 138 2.78 -16.55 29.66
C LYS A 138 2.57 -16.25 28.18
N PRO A 139 2.71 -17.24 27.27
CA PRO A 139 2.41 -17.04 25.86
C PRO A 139 0.92 -16.71 25.67
N THR A 140 0.64 -15.71 24.84
CA THR A 140 -0.72 -15.25 24.50
C THR A 140 -0.78 -15.07 22.99
N GLY A 141 -1.76 -15.69 22.33
CA GLY A 141 -1.95 -15.54 20.87
C GLY A 141 -2.25 -14.10 20.47
N LYS A 142 -1.99 -13.75 19.21
CA LYS A 142 -2.26 -12.40 18.71
C LYS A 142 -3.75 -12.11 18.56
N PHE A 143 -4.12 -10.88 18.88
CA PHE A 143 -5.51 -10.43 18.88
C PHE A 143 -5.97 -9.93 17.50
N THR A 144 -7.28 -9.94 17.32
CA THR A 144 -7.98 -9.16 16.30
C THR A 144 -8.45 -7.84 16.90
N ALA A 145 -7.99 -6.73 16.33
CA ALA A 145 -8.35 -5.39 16.77
C ALA A 145 -9.63 -4.90 16.08
N VAL A 146 -10.66 -4.60 16.87
CA VAL A 146 -11.93 -4.03 16.41
C VAL A 146 -12.04 -2.62 16.96
N ALA A 147 -11.97 -1.64 16.06
CA ALA A 147 -12.08 -0.22 16.37
C ALA A 147 -13.55 0.17 16.61
N VAL A 148 -13.80 0.94 17.67
CA VAL A 148 -15.09 1.60 17.93
C VAL A 148 -14.85 2.97 18.56
N LYS A 149 -15.71 3.94 18.25
CA LYS A 149 -15.63 5.33 18.74
C LYS A 149 -16.90 5.78 19.47
N GLU A 150 -18.05 5.48 18.87
CA GLU A 150 -19.33 6.11 19.18
C GLU A 150 -20.40 5.12 19.67
N PHE A 151 -21.25 5.60 20.57
CA PHE A 151 -22.54 5.04 20.94
C PHE A 151 -23.63 6.07 20.62
N HIS A 152 -24.59 5.73 19.75
CA HIS A 152 -25.39 6.73 19.01
C HIS A 152 -24.46 7.80 18.41
N LYS A 153 -24.52 9.07 18.84
CA LYS A 153 -23.52 10.11 18.49
C LYS A 153 -22.66 10.57 19.70
N TYR A 154 -22.67 9.83 20.80
CA TYR A 154 -21.82 10.07 21.97
C TYR A 154 -20.50 9.30 21.88
N CYS A 155 -19.37 9.94 22.23
CA CYS A 155 -18.08 9.24 22.30
C CYS A 155 -18.05 8.22 23.46
N ILE A 156 -17.51 7.03 23.21
CA ILE A 156 -17.29 6.00 24.25
C ILE A 156 -16.13 6.38 25.17
N LEU A 157 -15.10 7.02 24.59
CA LEU A 157 -13.98 7.62 25.31
C LEU A 157 -14.18 9.15 25.42
N PRO A 158 -13.67 9.81 26.48
CA PRO A 158 -13.74 11.26 26.62
C PRO A 158 -13.25 11.99 25.33
N PRO A 159 -14.03 12.93 24.77
CA PRO A 159 -13.69 13.57 23.50
C PRO A 159 -12.41 14.40 23.54
N ILE A 160 -11.79 14.54 22.37
CA ILE A 160 -10.84 15.62 22.07
C ILE A 160 -11.62 16.75 21.43
N ILE A 161 -11.47 17.96 21.95
CA ILE A 161 -11.92 19.17 21.27
C ILE A 161 -10.77 19.67 20.39
N GLU A 162 -10.99 19.72 19.08
CA GLU A 162 -10.03 20.20 18.09
C GLU A 162 -10.48 21.58 17.58
N THR A 163 -9.54 22.51 17.39
CA THR A 163 -9.84 23.88 16.94
C THR A 163 -8.84 24.33 15.90
N ASN A 164 -9.15 25.38 15.14
CA ASN A 164 -8.17 26.02 14.24
C ASN A 164 -7.31 27.11 14.93
N ILE A 165 -7.39 27.26 16.26
CA ILE A 165 -6.67 28.27 17.04
C ILE A 165 -5.18 27.89 17.12
N ARG A 166 -4.28 28.70 16.57
CA ARG A 166 -2.82 28.50 16.72
C ARG A 166 -2.30 29.14 17.99
N ILE A 167 -1.56 28.38 18.80
CA ILE A 167 -0.91 28.90 20.02
C ILE A 167 0.46 29.48 19.65
N LYS A 168 0.76 30.69 20.14
CA LYS A 168 2.10 31.29 19.98
C LYS A 168 3.15 30.46 20.74
N GLY A 169 3.95 29.68 20.00
CA GLY A 169 5.14 28.99 20.49
C GLY A 169 5.20 27.49 20.17
N ASP A 170 4.07 26.83 19.94
CA ASP A 170 3.99 25.35 19.86
C ASP A 170 3.81 24.81 18.42
N GLY A 171 3.65 25.70 17.44
CA GLY A 171 3.55 25.37 15.99
C GLY A 171 2.24 24.70 15.57
N GLY A 172 1.60 23.94 16.45
CA GLY A 172 0.33 23.25 16.23
C GLY A 172 -0.92 24.10 16.48
N TYR A 173 -2.07 23.47 16.25
CA TYR A 173 -3.38 23.97 16.65
C TYR A 173 -3.72 23.53 18.08
N LEU A 174 -4.51 24.34 18.79
CA LEU A 174 -5.00 24.05 20.13
C LEU A 174 -5.99 22.87 20.11
N THR A 175 -5.65 21.84 20.88
CA THR A 175 -6.52 20.71 21.19
C THR A 175 -6.75 20.60 22.70
N PHE A 176 -7.92 20.11 23.11
CA PHE A 176 -8.28 19.94 24.52
C PHE A 176 -8.93 18.57 24.74
N GLN A 177 -8.15 17.62 25.26
CA GLN A 177 -8.61 16.29 25.67
C GLN A 177 -9.39 16.39 26.99
N LEU A 178 -10.67 16.05 26.96
CA LEU A 178 -11.52 15.93 28.16
C LEU A 178 -11.07 14.76 29.05
N ASN A 179 -11.22 14.90 30.36
CA ASN A 179 -11.15 13.78 31.31
C ASN A 179 -12.55 13.22 31.64
N LYS A 180 -12.65 12.18 32.48
CA LYS A 180 -13.94 11.55 32.80
C LYS A 180 -14.92 12.46 33.54
N ASP A 181 -14.46 13.22 34.54
CA ASP A 181 -15.33 14.09 35.33
C ASP A 181 -15.79 15.30 34.51
N GLU A 182 -14.90 15.86 33.70
CA GLU A 182 -15.22 16.89 32.71
C GLU A 182 -16.21 16.38 31.66
N TYR A 183 -16.00 15.17 31.12
CA TYR A 183 -16.90 14.60 30.13
C TYR A 183 -18.28 14.30 30.71
N LYS A 184 -18.38 13.92 31.99
CA LYS A 184 -19.66 13.77 32.69
C LYS A 184 -20.43 15.09 32.80
N ILE A 185 -19.75 16.20 33.10
CA ILE A 185 -20.37 17.55 33.10
C ILE A 185 -20.80 17.93 31.67
N TYR A 186 -19.94 17.68 30.68
CA TYR A 186 -20.22 17.95 29.28
C TYR A 186 -21.49 17.21 28.80
N LEU A 187 -21.61 15.92 29.09
CA LEU A 187 -22.77 15.07 28.78
C LEU A 187 -24.08 15.51 29.45
N SER A 188 -24.04 16.18 30.61
CA SER A 188 -25.25 16.64 31.30
C SER A 188 -25.88 17.91 30.70
N SER A 189 -25.25 18.49 29.67
CA SER A 189 -25.68 19.73 29.02
C SER A 189 -26.81 19.50 28.01
N VAL A 190 -27.57 20.55 27.70
CA VAL A 190 -28.59 20.62 26.62
C VAL A 190 -28.13 21.66 25.60
N GLY A 191 -28.55 21.50 24.33
CA GLY A 191 -28.11 22.31 23.20
C GLY A 191 -26.81 21.83 22.56
N THR A 192 -26.13 22.73 21.84
CA THR A 192 -24.94 22.44 21.01
C THR A 192 -23.72 21.95 21.78
N HIS A 193 -22.74 21.39 21.04
CA HIS A 193 -21.40 21.09 21.55
C HIS A 193 -20.74 22.29 22.26
N ILE A 194 -21.00 23.53 21.83
CA ILE A 194 -20.39 24.73 22.42
C ILE A 194 -21.14 25.17 23.69
N ALA A 195 -22.46 25.01 23.75
CA ALA A 195 -23.22 25.14 24.99
C ALA A 195 -22.71 24.15 26.07
N ALA A 196 -22.37 22.93 25.67
CA ALA A 196 -21.76 21.93 26.55
C ALA A 196 -20.33 22.31 27.01
N LEU A 197 -19.53 22.99 26.18
CA LEU A 197 -18.24 23.56 26.60
C LEU A 197 -18.41 24.75 27.56
N LYS A 198 -19.42 25.60 27.35
CA LYS A 198 -19.78 26.71 28.26
C LYS A 198 -20.20 26.20 29.64
N ASN A 199 -21.08 25.19 29.70
CA ASN A 199 -21.47 24.53 30.95
C ASN A 199 -20.26 23.89 31.67
N LEU A 200 -19.38 23.23 30.92
CA LEU A 200 -18.13 22.68 31.46
C LEU A 200 -17.22 23.77 32.04
N PHE A 201 -17.02 24.88 31.33
CA PHE A 201 -16.20 26.00 31.80
C PHE A 201 -16.70 26.56 33.14
N LEU A 202 -18.01 26.77 33.30
CA LEU A 202 -18.60 27.25 34.54
C LEU A 202 -18.25 26.33 35.72
N ASN A 203 -18.46 25.03 35.56
CA ASN A 203 -18.30 24.02 36.62
C ASN A 203 -16.84 23.54 36.86
N MET A 204 -15.89 23.87 35.98
CA MET A 204 -14.48 23.46 36.11
C MET A 204 -13.77 24.19 37.27
N LYS A 205 -12.96 23.44 38.05
CA LYS A 205 -12.21 23.94 39.21
C LYS A 205 -10.73 24.24 38.96
N ASP A 206 -10.12 23.66 37.92
CA ASP A 206 -8.70 23.86 37.58
C ASP A 206 -8.53 25.14 36.74
N GLU A 207 -7.96 26.19 37.32
CA GLU A 207 -7.69 27.47 36.65
C GLU A 207 -6.91 27.33 35.34
N LYS A 208 -5.96 26.39 35.24
CA LYS A 208 -5.11 26.25 34.05
C LYS A 208 -5.87 25.66 32.88
N ARG A 209 -6.55 24.52 33.10
CA ARG A 209 -7.43 23.91 32.08
C ARG A 209 -8.61 24.80 31.75
N LYS A 210 -9.17 25.51 32.74
CA LYS A 210 -10.26 26.48 32.58
C LYS A 210 -9.86 27.67 31.71
N ASN A 211 -8.63 28.18 31.83
CA ASN A 211 -8.10 29.22 30.93
C ASN A 211 -7.92 28.72 29.49
N THR A 212 -7.49 27.46 29.27
CA THR A 212 -7.47 26.87 27.93
C THR A 212 -8.86 26.78 27.31
N LEU A 213 -9.84 26.31 28.08
CA LEU A 213 -11.23 26.20 27.64
C LEU A 213 -11.88 27.59 27.41
N LYS A 214 -11.50 28.60 28.21
CA LYS A 214 -11.91 30.00 28.03
C LYS A 214 -11.53 30.52 26.64
N ILE A 215 -10.28 30.29 26.22
CA ILE A 215 -9.78 30.72 24.90
C ILE A 215 -10.60 30.09 23.76
N ILE A 216 -11.01 28.83 23.91
CA ILE A 216 -11.87 28.14 22.90
C ILE A 216 -13.24 28.82 22.82
N ILE A 217 -13.87 29.10 23.96
CA ILE A 217 -15.21 29.71 24.03
C ILE A 217 -15.20 31.17 23.54
N GLU A 218 -14.21 31.98 23.92
CA GLU A 218 -14.13 33.39 23.51
C GLU A 218 -13.83 33.59 22.01
N ASN A 219 -13.49 32.52 21.28
CA ASN A 219 -13.22 32.56 19.83
C ASN A 219 -14.35 31.98 18.96
N GLU A 220 -15.49 31.62 19.56
CA GLU A 220 -16.64 30.92 18.96
C GLU A 220 -17.10 31.45 17.59
N LYS A 221 -17.15 32.78 17.40
CA LYS A 221 -17.74 33.40 16.20
C LYS A 221 -16.87 33.35 14.93
N GLU A 222 -15.58 33.02 15.04
CA GLU A 222 -14.62 33.09 13.92
C GLU A 222 -13.97 31.73 13.60
N LYS A 223 -14.17 30.71 14.44
CA LYS A 223 -13.25 29.56 14.52
C LYS A 223 -13.98 28.25 14.70
N HIS A 224 -13.76 27.32 13.76
CA HIS A 224 -14.36 25.99 13.77
C HIS A 224 -13.88 25.18 14.98
N VAL A 225 -14.83 24.73 15.81
CA VAL A 225 -14.60 23.85 16.96
C VAL A 225 -15.19 22.48 16.64
N GLN A 226 -14.35 21.47 16.55
CA GLN A 226 -14.73 20.09 16.21
C GLN A 226 -14.60 19.18 17.43
N VAL A 227 -15.53 18.23 17.57
CA VAL A 227 -15.48 17.19 18.61
C VAL A 227 -15.04 15.88 17.97
N ALA A 228 -13.84 15.41 18.33
CA ALA A 228 -13.25 14.17 17.83
C ALA A 228 -13.34 13.07 18.89
N CYS A 229 -14.07 12.00 18.61
CA CYS A 229 -14.14 10.82 19.48
C CYS A 229 -12.88 9.94 19.37
N PRO A 230 -12.12 9.71 20.46
CA PRO A 230 -10.99 8.77 20.44
C PRO A 230 -11.44 7.34 20.17
N THR A 231 -10.57 6.55 19.54
CA THR A 231 -10.89 5.17 19.15
C THR A 231 -10.49 4.18 20.25
N PHE A 232 -11.46 3.44 20.76
CA PHE A 232 -11.20 2.24 21.57
C PHE A 232 -10.96 1.04 20.65
N TYR A 233 -10.00 0.19 21.02
CA TYR A 233 -9.70 -1.04 20.28
C TYR A 233 -10.05 -2.26 21.14
N MET A 234 -11.16 -2.93 20.81
CA MET A 234 -11.49 -4.24 21.39
C MET A 234 -10.54 -5.28 20.80
N ASN A 235 -9.90 -6.07 21.67
CA ASN A 235 -8.90 -7.06 21.30
C ASN A 235 -9.46 -8.47 21.56
N LEU A 236 -9.96 -9.11 20.50
CA LEU A 236 -10.59 -10.44 20.55
C LEU A 236 -9.61 -11.54 20.13
N GLN A 237 -9.77 -12.75 20.69
CA GLN A 237 -9.14 -13.96 20.13
C GLN A 237 -10.16 -14.55 19.16
N TYR A 238 -10.01 -14.25 17.86
CA TYR A 238 -11.14 -14.26 16.93
C TYR A 238 -11.81 -15.63 16.77
N SER A 239 -11.04 -16.69 16.58
CA SER A 239 -11.58 -18.05 16.49
C SER A 239 -12.16 -18.47 17.84
N LYS A 240 -11.44 -18.23 18.93
CA LYS A 240 -11.87 -18.60 20.29
C LYS A 240 -13.16 -17.89 20.74
N ASP A 241 -13.35 -16.63 20.36
CA ASP A 241 -14.49 -15.82 20.76
C ASP A 241 -15.66 -15.91 19.78
N CYS A 242 -15.40 -16.07 18.47
CA CYS A 242 -16.42 -16.01 17.41
C CYS A 242 -16.80 -17.33 16.72
N ASN A 243 -16.06 -18.45 16.87
CA ASN A 243 -16.36 -19.69 16.11
C ASN A 243 -17.82 -20.17 16.22
N ASN A 244 -18.46 -19.91 17.36
CA ASN A 244 -19.84 -20.34 17.63
C ASN A 244 -20.91 -19.34 17.13
N GLN A 245 -20.53 -18.26 16.45
CA GLN A 245 -21.42 -17.19 15.95
C GLN A 245 -20.98 -16.72 14.54
N PRO A 246 -21.64 -17.15 13.45
CA PRO A 246 -21.22 -16.80 12.10
C PRO A 246 -21.43 -15.32 11.75
N ASN A 247 -22.32 -14.61 12.44
CA ASN A 247 -22.52 -13.16 12.28
C ASN A 247 -21.52 -12.39 13.16
N PHE A 248 -20.73 -11.50 12.55
CA PHE A 248 -19.71 -10.73 13.24
C PHE A 248 -20.25 -9.86 14.41
N PHE A 249 -21.39 -9.17 14.22
CA PHE A 249 -21.97 -8.32 15.27
C PHE A 249 -22.43 -9.15 16.47
N ALA A 250 -23.04 -10.31 16.21
CA ALA A 250 -23.40 -11.25 17.26
C ALA A 250 -22.19 -11.82 18.01
N CYS A 251 -21.00 -11.93 17.38
CA CYS A 251 -19.77 -12.22 18.11
C CYS A 251 -19.38 -11.05 19.03
N VAL A 252 -19.30 -9.82 18.50
CA VAL A 252 -18.87 -8.64 19.28
C VAL A 252 -19.78 -8.40 20.48
N ASP A 253 -21.10 -8.50 20.31
CA ASP A 253 -22.07 -8.37 21.40
C ASP A 253 -21.87 -9.46 22.48
N ASN A 254 -21.62 -10.70 22.08
CA ASN A 254 -21.33 -11.79 23.03
C ASN A 254 -19.95 -11.65 23.70
N TYR A 255 -18.96 -11.02 23.06
CA TYR A 255 -17.69 -10.64 23.68
C TYR A 255 -17.90 -9.55 24.74
N ILE A 256 -18.66 -8.49 24.43
CA ILE A 256 -19.01 -7.42 25.37
C ILE A 256 -19.75 -7.99 26.59
N ARG A 257 -20.77 -8.84 26.37
CA ARG A 257 -21.48 -9.56 27.44
C ARG A 257 -20.53 -10.33 28.36
N LYS A 258 -19.63 -11.14 27.80
CA LYS A 258 -18.63 -11.90 28.59
C LYS A 258 -17.71 -10.95 29.38
N ALA A 259 -17.21 -9.89 28.76
CA ALA A 259 -16.31 -8.91 29.40
C ALA A 259 -16.98 -8.14 30.55
N CYS A 260 -18.29 -7.90 30.48
CA CYS A 260 -19.09 -7.33 31.55
C CYS A 260 -19.39 -8.33 32.68
N LEU A 261 -19.82 -9.55 32.34
CA LEU A 261 -20.27 -10.55 33.32
C LEU A 261 -19.11 -11.15 34.12
N TYR A 262 -17.95 -11.36 33.49
CA TYR A 262 -16.74 -11.89 34.11
C TYR A 262 -15.73 -10.78 34.43
N ARG A 263 -16.19 -9.67 35.04
CA ARG A 263 -15.36 -8.50 35.39
C ARG A 263 -14.34 -8.84 36.48
N ASP A 264 -13.16 -9.29 36.06
CA ASP A 264 -12.04 -9.67 36.91
C ASP A 264 -11.36 -8.42 37.52
N ILE A 265 -11.83 -8.04 38.71
CA ILE A 265 -11.47 -6.80 39.46
C ILE A 265 -9.95 -6.63 39.67
N LYS A 266 -9.15 -7.70 39.49
CA LYS A 266 -7.69 -7.71 39.69
C LYS A 266 -6.86 -7.24 38.49
N LYS A 267 -7.48 -6.85 37.37
CA LYS A 267 -6.77 -6.30 36.20
C LYS A 267 -6.82 -4.77 36.18
N ASN A 268 -5.66 -4.12 36.26
CA ASN A 268 -5.50 -2.66 36.22
C ASN A 268 -5.75 -2.00 34.84
N SER A 269 -6.35 -2.73 33.89
CA SER A 269 -6.65 -2.25 32.53
C SER A 269 -8.16 -2.10 32.37
N GLU A 270 -8.64 -0.86 32.22
CA GLU A 270 -10.04 -0.59 31.92
C GLU A 270 -10.47 -1.33 30.63
N ASN A 271 -11.65 -1.92 30.66
CA ASN A 271 -12.21 -2.66 29.54
C ASN A 271 -13.41 -1.92 28.92
N ILE A 272 -13.92 -2.41 27.79
CA ILE A 272 -15.03 -1.75 27.09
C ILE A 272 -16.30 -1.61 27.95
N CYS A 273 -16.53 -2.54 28.89
CA CYS A 273 -17.64 -2.44 29.84
C CYS A 273 -17.46 -1.29 30.83
N ASP A 274 -16.24 -1.00 31.29
CA ASP A 274 -15.97 0.12 32.20
C ASP A 274 -16.31 1.48 31.54
N HIS A 275 -15.99 1.62 30.25
CA HIS A 275 -16.33 2.82 29.46
C HIS A 275 -17.84 2.91 29.19
N LEU A 276 -18.49 1.81 28.81
CA LEU A 276 -19.94 1.77 28.58
C LEU A 276 -20.76 2.04 29.86
N LEU A 277 -20.35 1.46 31.00
CA LEU A 277 -20.97 1.70 32.30
C LEU A 277 -20.81 3.16 32.76
N PHE A 278 -19.64 3.76 32.51
CA PHE A 278 -19.43 5.20 32.75
C PHE A 278 -20.35 6.06 31.87
N LEU A 279 -20.46 5.74 30.58
CA LEU A 279 -21.28 6.49 29.62
C LEU A 279 -22.76 6.39 29.96
N PHE A 280 -23.31 5.19 30.13
CA PHE A 280 -24.73 4.99 30.46
C PHE A 280 -25.08 5.47 31.88
N GLY A 281 -24.11 5.48 32.81
CA GLY A 281 -24.25 6.11 34.12
C GLY A 281 -24.16 7.65 34.12
N SER A 282 -23.81 8.25 32.98
CA SER A 282 -23.74 9.71 32.76
C SER A 282 -24.82 10.21 31.79
N LEU A 283 -25.45 9.31 31.02
CA LEU A 283 -26.62 9.56 30.16
C LEU A 283 -27.94 9.28 30.90
N ARG A 284 -29.06 9.23 30.16
CA ARG A 284 -30.40 8.93 30.67
C ARG A 284 -30.50 7.52 31.26
N LYS A 285 -31.28 7.36 32.34
CA LYS A 285 -31.52 6.07 33.03
C LYS A 285 -31.97 4.95 32.09
N THR A 286 -32.76 5.27 31.07
CA THR A 286 -33.23 4.35 30.03
C THR A 286 -32.10 3.62 29.30
N TYR A 287 -30.97 4.29 29.01
CA TYR A 287 -29.82 3.65 28.40
C TYR A 287 -29.15 2.62 29.33
N MET A 288 -29.10 2.90 30.63
CA MET A 288 -28.59 1.95 31.63
C MET A 288 -29.55 0.77 31.86
N GLU A 289 -30.86 0.96 31.68
CA GLU A 289 -31.87 -0.10 31.72
C GLU A 289 -31.80 -0.98 30.46
N ASN A 290 -31.70 -0.38 29.27
CA ASN A 290 -31.48 -1.09 28.01
C ASN A 290 -30.15 -1.88 28.03
N PHE A 291 -29.09 -1.33 28.63
CA PHE A 291 -27.82 -2.06 28.79
C PHE A 291 -27.96 -3.27 29.73
N LYS A 292 -28.66 -3.13 30.86
CA LYS A 292 -28.97 -4.27 31.74
C LYS A 292 -29.79 -5.34 30.99
N LYS A 293 -30.77 -4.93 30.18
CA LYS A 293 -31.57 -5.83 29.34
C LYS A 293 -30.68 -6.58 28.34
N PHE A 294 -29.80 -5.88 27.63
CA PHE A 294 -28.81 -6.43 26.70
C PHE A 294 -27.84 -7.44 27.34
N LEU A 295 -27.42 -7.22 28.59
CA LEU A 295 -26.54 -8.15 29.31
C LEU A 295 -27.24 -9.45 29.73
N LEU A 296 -28.57 -9.44 29.89
CA LEU A 296 -29.36 -10.58 30.36
C LEU A 296 -30.06 -11.35 29.22
N GLN A 297 -30.57 -10.64 28.21
CA GLN A 297 -31.30 -11.20 27.07
C GLN A 297 -30.36 -11.34 25.88
N LYS A 298 -30.32 -12.52 25.25
CA LYS A 298 -29.34 -12.84 24.19
C LYS A 298 -29.65 -12.20 22.84
N ASP A 299 -30.93 -11.94 22.58
CA ASP A 299 -31.45 -11.54 21.27
C ASP A 299 -31.37 -10.03 21.03
N GLU A 300 -31.21 -9.25 22.10
CA GLU A 300 -30.86 -7.83 22.05
C GLU A 300 -29.50 -7.63 21.36
N GLN A 301 -29.38 -6.56 20.56
CA GLN A 301 -28.17 -6.27 19.78
C GLN A 301 -27.70 -4.83 19.97
N LEU A 302 -26.43 -4.67 20.33
CA LEU A 302 -25.79 -3.37 20.59
C LEU A 302 -24.90 -2.94 19.42
N THR A 303 -24.18 -3.86 18.78
CA THR A 303 -23.23 -3.53 17.69
C THR A 303 -23.95 -3.37 16.35
N LYS A 304 -23.79 -2.22 15.70
CA LYS A 304 -24.45 -1.86 14.43
C LYS A 304 -23.41 -1.42 13.37
N PRO A 305 -23.65 -1.69 12.07
CA PRO A 305 -22.83 -1.15 10.99
C PRO A 305 -23.06 0.35 10.83
N GLN A 306 -22.00 1.15 10.82
CA GLN A 306 -22.07 2.59 10.49
C GLN A 306 -21.92 2.85 8.98
N SER A 307 -21.67 1.80 8.19
CA SER A 307 -21.34 1.88 6.76
C SER A 307 -21.79 0.63 6.00
N VAL A 308 -21.86 0.73 4.67
CA VAL A 308 -22.08 -0.40 3.76
C VAL A 308 -20.82 -1.28 3.72
N TRP A 309 -20.84 -2.39 4.45
CA TRP A 309 -19.66 -3.25 4.58
C TRP A 309 -19.31 -3.98 3.28
N GLY A 310 -18.03 -3.93 2.93
CA GLY A 310 -17.46 -4.51 1.73
C GLY A 310 -16.24 -5.40 1.98
N VAL A 311 -15.78 -6.04 0.91
CA VAL A 311 -14.65 -6.97 0.93
C VAL A 311 -13.31 -6.21 0.86
N PRO A 312 -12.26 -6.64 1.60
CA PRO A 312 -12.25 -7.66 2.65
C PRO A 312 -12.74 -7.14 4.01
N LEU A 313 -13.30 -8.05 4.83
CA LEU A 313 -13.76 -7.74 6.20
C LEU A 313 -12.61 -7.27 7.10
N PHE A 314 -11.51 -8.01 7.12
CA PHE A 314 -10.32 -7.73 7.94
C PHE A 314 -9.09 -7.36 7.10
N LYS A 315 -8.28 -6.45 7.64
CA LYS A 315 -6.94 -6.10 7.17
C LYS A 315 -5.92 -6.94 7.95
N LYS A 316 -5.49 -8.07 7.40
CA LYS A 316 -4.40 -8.90 7.96
C LYS A 316 -3.05 -8.23 7.69
N TYR A 317 -2.18 -8.16 8.70
CA TYR A 317 -0.87 -7.52 8.57
C TYR A 317 0.21 -8.49 8.07
N ALA A 318 1.10 -8.02 7.18
CA ALA A 318 2.26 -8.77 6.70
C ALA A 318 3.52 -8.43 7.54
N PRO A 319 4.60 -9.24 7.50
CA PRO A 319 5.81 -8.96 8.28
C PRO A 319 6.45 -7.59 8.02
N ASP A 320 6.31 -7.07 6.79
CA ASP A 320 6.83 -5.75 6.42
C ASP A 320 5.94 -4.59 6.90
N ASP A 321 4.69 -4.84 7.32
CA ASP A 321 3.85 -3.82 7.96
C ASP A 321 4.35 -3.49 9.37
N TYR A 322 4.68 -4.52 10.17
CA TYR A 322 5.25 -4.34 11.52
C TYR A 322 6.65 -3.68 11.49
N ARG A 323 7.38 -3.80 10.37
CA ARG A 323 8.67 -3.12 10.14
C ARG A 323 8.49 -1.65 9.74
N ASN A 324 7.31 -1.24 9.29
CA ASN A 324 7.07 0.12 8.80
C ASN A 324 6.76 1.05 9.97
N LYS A 325 7.75 1.87 10.37
CA LYS A 325 7.63 2.85 11.45
C LYS A 325 6.38 3.74 11.29
N ASN A 326 6.04 4.14 10.07
CA ASN A 326 4.94 5.04 9.76
C ASN A 326 3.55 4.43 10.01
N LYS A 327 3.44 3.11 10.19
CA LYS A 327 2.15 2.43 10.48
C LYS A 327 1.90 2.21 11.98
N ASN A 328 2.94 2.32 12.81
CA ASN A 328 2.92 2.12 14.27
C ASN A 328 2.03 0.96 14.79
N ILE A 329 2.05 -0.19 14.11
CA ILE A 329 1.20 -1.34 14.47
C ILE A 329 1.73 -1.98 15.78
N PRO A 330 0.87 -2.18 16.80
CA PRO A 330 1.21 -2.96 17.99
C PRO A 330 1.44 -4.43 17.62
N THR A 331 2.48 -5.03 18.16
CA THR A 331 2.94 -6.36 17.73
C THR A 331 2.03 -7.50 18.17
N ASN A 332 1.23 -7.31 19.22
CA ASN A 332 0.18 -8.24 19.66
C ASN A 332 -1.06 -8.28 18.74
N ILE A 333 -1.19 -7.41 17.73
CA ILE A 333 -2.33 -7.43 16.79
C ILE A 333 -1.96 -8.20 15.52
N PHE A 334 -2.79 -9.17 15.12
CA PHE A 334 -2.63 -9.97 13.90
C PHE A 334 -3.37 -9.38 12.69
N LYS A 335 -4.62 -8.95 12.93
CA LYS A 335 -5.50 -8.33 11.93
C LYS A 335 -6.37 -7.27 12.60
N SER A 336 -6.82 -6.29 11.83
CA SER A 336 -7.79 -5.29 12.26
C SER A 336 -9.06 -5.35 11.40
N LEU A 337 -10.19 -4.89 11.93
CA LEU A 337 -11.36 -4.59 11.11
C LEU A 337 -10.97 -3.58 10.02
N ASN A 338 -11.38 -3.80 8.77
CA ASN A 338 -10.99 -2.92 7.67
C ASN A 338 -11.64 -1.54 7.84
N ALA A 339 -10.90 -0.45 7.58
CA ALA A 339 -11.33 0.92 7.91
C ALA A 339 -12.65 1.34 7.23
N LYS A 340 -12.95 0.78 6.05
CA LYS A 340 -14.23 1.00 5.36
C LYS A 340 -15.44 0.32 5.98
N ASN A 341 -15.22 -0.64 6.88
CA ASN A 341 -16.26 -1.40 7.57
C ASN A 341 -16.43 -0.82 8.98
N LYS A 342 -16.91 0.42 9.08
CA LYS A 342 -17.17 1.10 10.36
C LYS A 342 -18.29 0.42 11.14
N LEU A 343 -18.18 0.44 12.47
CA LEU A 343 -19.25 0.08 13.40
C LEU A 343 -19.34 1.08 14.55
N PHE A 344 -20.53 1.13 15.15
CA PHE A 344 -20.87 1.93 16.31
C PHE A 344 -21.81 1.11 17.22
N PHE A 345 -22.12 1.62 18.39
CA PHE A 345 -23.07 1.00 19.32
C PHE A 345 -24.41 1.75 19.33
N SER A 346 -25.54 1.04 19.33
CA SER A 346 -26.88 1.62 19.42
C SER A 346 -27.90 0.56 19.81
N PHE A 347 -28.91 0.95 20.60
CA PHE A 347 -30.02 0.05 20.95
C PHE A 347 -31.16 0.05 19.92
N TYR A 348 -31.28 1.09 19.09
CA TYR A 348 -32.50 1.36 18.32
C TYR A 348 -32.37 1.10 16.82
N ASP A 349 -31.16 1.12 16.26
CA ASP A 349 -30.96 0.93 14.82
C ASP A 349 -31.18 -0.53 14.36
N GLY A 350 -31.72 -0.67 13.16
CA GLY A 350 -31.74 -1.93 12.43
C GLY A 350 -30.35 -2.30 11.87
N ILE A 351 -30.16 -3.58 11.55
CA ILE A 351 -29.01 -4.04 10.75
C ILE A 351 -29.53 -4.32 9.32
N PRO A 352 -29.08 -3.61 8.28
CA PRO A 352 -29.53 -3.84 6.90
C PRO A 352 -29.09 -5.23 6.41
N LYS A 353 -29.71 -5.74 5.33
CA LYS A 353 -29.37 -7.10 4.84
C LYS A 353 -28.09 -7.08 4.01
N SER A 354 -26.97 -7.58 4.57
CA SER A 354 -25.71 -7.78 3.84
C SER A 354 -25.16 -9.19 4.00
N ALA A 355 -24.68 -9.77 2.89
CA ALA A 355 -23.97 -11.06 2.89
C ALA A 355 -22.55 -10.99 3.49
N TYR A 356 -22.02 -9.78 3.74
CA TYR A 356 -20.64 -9.56 4.19
C TYR A 356 -20.46 -9.53 5.72
N TYR A 357 -21.56 -9.58 6.50
CA TYR A 357 -21.51 -9.71 7.97
C TYR A 357 -21.22 -11.13 8.45
N VAL A 358 -21.25 -12.12 7.54
CA VAL A 358 -20.85 -13.50 7.82
C VAL A 358 -19.43 -13.71 7.29
N ASP A 359 -18.46 -13.76 8.19
CA ASP A 359 -17.11 -14.20 7.86
C ASP A 359 -17.13 -15.69 7.52
N VAL A 360 -16.25 -16.09 6.60
CA VAL A 360 -16.12 -17.48 6.18
C VAL A 360 -14.65 -17.84 6.37
N GLN A 361 -14.37 -18.40 7.55
CA GLN A 361 -13.04 -18.85 7.92
C GLN A 361 -12.50 -19.82 6.87
N GLN A 362 -11.19 -19.77 6.65
CA GLN A 362 -10.56 -20.66 5.69
C GLN A 362 -10.58 -22.09 6.25
N PRO A 363 -11.09 -23.08 5.49
CA PRO A 363 -11.03 -24.47 5.92
C PRO A 363 -9.57 -24.90 6.07
N MET A 364 -9.31 -25.81 7.00
CA MET A 364 -7.97 -26.39 7.13
C MET A 364 -7.58 -27.13 5.84
N MET A 365 -6.33 -26.99 5.44
CA MET A 365 -5.77 -27.55 4.21
C MET A 365 -4.49 -28.32 4.56
N ARG A 366 -4.20 -29.37 3.81
CA ARG A 366 -2.90 -30.06 3.91
C ARG A 366 -1.78 -29.07 3.61
N LEU A 367 -0.62 -29.28 4.22
CA LEU A 367 0.53 -28.38 4.08
C LEU A 367 0.98 -28.29 2.62
N SER A 368 1.02 -29.41 1.91
CA SER A 368 1.35 -29.48 0.48
C SER A 368 0.36 -28.70 -0.38
N ASP A 369 -0.94 -28.84 -0.13
CA ASP A 369 -2.00 -28.15 -0.87
C ASP A 369 -2.01 -26.64 -0.60
N TYR A 370 -1.89 -26.23 0.68
CA TYR A 370 -1.78 -24.82 1.05
C TYR A 370 -0.55 -24.17 0.40
N VAL A 371 0.62 -24.81 0.50
CA VAL A 371 1.88 -24.31 -0.08
C VAL A 371 1.79 -24.28 -1.60
N SER A 372 1.19 -25.28 -2.24
CA SER A 372 0.90 -25.29 -3.68
C SER A 372 -0.07 -24.18 -4.10
N SER A 373 -1.00 -23.75 -3.23
CA SER A 373 -1.95 -22.66 -3.51
C SER A 373 -1.30 -21.26 -3.53
N ILE A 374 -0.23 -21.06 -2.75
CA ILE A 374 0.53 -19.80 -2.68
C ILE A 374 1.81 -19.79 -3.52
N TYR A 375 2.24 -20.95 -4.05
CA TYR A 375 3.52 -21.09 -4.74
C TYR A 375 3.59 -20.29 -6.05
N ASP A 376 4.53 -19.34 -6.10
CA ASP A 376 5.00 -18.74 -7.34
C ASP A 376 6.52 -18.92 -7.43
N LYS A 377 6.95 -19.74 -8.39
CA LYS A 377 8.36 -20.08 -8.63
C LYS A 377 9.24 -18.87 -8.96
N LEU A 378 8.67 -17.78 -9.51
CA LEU A 378 9.39 -16.53 -9.77
C LEU A 378 9.87 -15.92 -8.46
N HIS A 379 8.93 -15.70 -7.52
CA HIS A 379 9.19 -15.15 -6.20
C HIS A 379 10.13 -16.06 -5.38
N HIS A 380 9.87 -17.37 -5.34
CA HIS A 380 10.75 -18.32 -4.62
C HIS A 380 12.17 -18.38 -5.20
N PHE A 381 12.34 -18.26 -6.51
CA PHE A 381 13.68 -18.21 -7.12
C PHE A 381 14.46 -16.97 -6.70
N PHE A 382 13.87 -15.77 -6.83
CA PHE A 382 14.58 -14.54 -6.51
C PHE A 382 14.84 -14.37 -5.00
N ASN A 383 14.01 -14.95 -4.13
CA ASN A 383 14.33 -15.04 -2.69
C ASN A 383 15.61 -15.86 -2.39
N GLY A 384 15.92 -16.90 -3.18
CA GLY A 384 17.16 -17.68 -3.07
C GLY A 384 18.35 -17.14 -3.90
N PHE A 385 18.08 -16.28 -4.88
CA PHE A 385 19.04 -15.73 -5.83
C PHE A 385 19.86 -14.59 -5.20
N LYS A 386 20.93 -14.97 -4.48
CA LYS A 386 22.06 -14.03 -4.27
C LYS A 386 22.57 -13.56 -5.65
N GLN A 387 23.08 -12.33 -5.69
CA GLN A 387 23.79 -11.77 -6.86
C GLN A 387 24.69 -12.83 -7.50
N SER A 388 24.58 -13.01 -8.81
CA SER A 388 25.45 -13.94 -9.54
C SER A 388 26.91 -13.48 -9.40
N PRO A 389 27.87 -14.40 -9.18
CA PRO A 389 29.29 -14.03 -9.09
C PRO A 389 29.80 -13.43 -10.40
N SER A 390 29.18 -13.79 -11.53
CA SER A 390 29.16 -12.97 -12.73
C SER A 390 27.98 -11.98 -12.68
N GLN A 391 28.22 -10.79 -12.13
CA GLN A 391 27.36 -9.64 -12.43
C GLN A 391 27.56 -9.27 -13.92
N ILE A 392 26.48 -8.92 -14.62
CA ILE A 392 26.59 -8.46 -16.01
C ILE A 392 27.12 -7.03 -15.97
N LYS A 393 28.36 -6.82 -16.45
CA LYS A 393 28.94 -5.47 -16.59
C LYS A 393 28.04 -4.63 -17.50
N GLN A 394 27.73 -3.41 -17.06
CA GLN A 394 27.14 -2.39 -17.94
C GLN A 394 28.08 -2.13 -19.12
N LEU A 395 27.55 -1.74 -20.28
CA LEU A 395 28.43 -1.28 -21.37
C LEU A 395 29.05 0.05 -20.97
N THR A 396 30.34 0.19 -21.24
CA THR A 396 30.98 1.50 -21.34
C THR A 396 30.60 2.17 -22.65
N ILE A 397 30.67 3.51 -22.72
CA ILE A 397 30.40 4.26 -23.96
C ILE A 397 31.35 3.81 -25.08
N ARG A 398 32.61 3.50 -24.74
CA ARG A 398 33.62 2.96 -25.67
C ARG A 398 33.25 1.58 -26.23
N GLU A 399 32.65 0.68 -25.44
CA GLU A 399 32.10 -0.57 -25.96
C GLU A 399 30.88 -0.32 -26.85
N LEU A 400 30.02 0.62 -26.46
CA LEU A 400 28.81 0.97 -27.20
C LEU A 400 29.12 1.53 -28.60
N SER A 401 30.16 2.37 -28.73
CA SER A 401 30.65 2.88 -30.03
C SER A 401 31.29 1.83 -30.94
N HIS A 402 31.56 0.62 -30.44
CA HIS A 402 31.99 -0.53 -31.26
C HIS A 402 30.87 -1.55 -31.51
N GLU A 403 29.71 -1.37 -30.86
CA GLU A 403 28.54 -2.27 -30.91
C GLU A 403 27.32 -1.61 -31.62
N ILE A 404 27.47 -0.36 -32.05
CA ILE A 404 26.56 0.43 -32.89
C ILE A 404 27.31 0.84 -34.16
N PHE A 405 26.76 0.44 -35.31
CA PHE A 405 27.28 0.77 -36.64
C PHE A 405 26.40 1.78 -37.39
N ASP A 406 25.19 2.03 -36.87
CA ASP A 406 24.21 2.96 -37.40
C ASP A 406 23.85 3.96 -36.31
N PHE A 407 24.27 5.20 -36.48
CA PHE A 407 23.99 6.32 -35.59
C PHE A 407 22.84 7.20 -36.11
N SER A 408 22.16 6.79 -37.18
CA SER A 408 21.01 7.54 -37.69
C SER A 408 19.86 7.52 -36.67
N PHE A 409 19.11 8.62 -36.63
CA PHE A 409 17.83 8.63 -35.94
C PHE A 409 16.82 7.81 -36.76
N LYS A 410 16.07 6.93 -36.09
CA LYS A 410 15.05 6.07 -36.72
C LYS A 410 13.86 6.93 -37.18
N GLN A 411 13.99 7.55 -38.35
CA GLN A 411 12.98 8.40 -38.98
C GLN A 411 11.95 7.57 -39.78
N GLU A 412 10.77 8.17 -39.95
CA GLU A 412 9.64 7.65 -40.74
C GLU A 412 9.81 8.02 -42.23
N LYS A 413 9.42 7.13 -43.14
CA LYS A 413 9.36 7.38 -44.60
C LYS A 413 8.19 6.70 -45.31
N ASP A 414 7.67 5.62 -44.75
CA ASP A 414 6.71 4.73 -45.42
C ASP A 414 5.33 4.76 -44.71
N GLU A 415 4.25 4.74 -45.49
CA GLU A 415 2.86 4.65 -44.98
C GLU A 415 2.49 3.24 -44.47
N ILE A 416 1.33 3.10 -43.82
CA ILE A 416 0.89 1.84 -43.20
C ILE A 416 -0.10 1.08 -44.10
N GLU A 417 0.20 -0.17 -44.42
CA GLU A 417 -0.67 -1.02 -45.25
C GLU A 417 -1.95 -1.48 -44.52
N CYS A 418 -3.04 -0.73 -44.69
CA CYS A 418 -4.31 -1.05 -44.03
C CYS A 418 -5.01 -2.35 -44.49
N LYS A 419 -4.60 -2.95 -45.62
CA LYS A 419 -5.21 -4.17 -46.19
C LYS A 419 -5.26 -5.36 -45.22
N ASN A 420 -4.31 -5.44 -44.29
CA ASN A 420 -4.15 -6.57 -43.36
C ASN A 420 -4.62 -6.26 -41.92
N VAL A 421 -5.18 -5.07 -41.66
CA VAL A 421 -5.51 -4.61 -40.30
C VAL A 421 -6.98 -4.93 -39.96
N LYS A 422 -7.23 -6.09 -39.32
CA LYS A 422 -8.56 -6.48 -38.80
C LYS A 422 -9.11 -5.35 -37.92
N LYS A 423 -10.24 -4.75 -38.29
CA LYS A 423 -10.95 -3.78 -37.43
C LYS A 423 -11.39 -4.48 -36.15
N SER A 424 -10.95 -4.00 -35.00
CA SER A 424 -11.29 -4.57 -33.70
C SER A 424 -11.48 -3.50 -32.61
N LEU A 425 -10.72 -2.41 -32.67
CA LEU A 425 -10.89 -1.28 -31.76
C LEU A 425 -12.29 -0.67 -31.89
N ASN A 426 -12.97 -0.51 -30.76
CA ASN A 426 -14.23 0.22 -30.63
C ASN A 426 -14.06 1.34 -29.59
N LEU A 427 -13.98 2.60 -30.04
CA LEU A 427 -13.78 3.77 -29.17
C LEU A 427 -15.05 4.20 -28.41
N ASN A 428 -16.21 3.60 -28.68
CA ASN A 428 -17.50 4.02 -28.11
C ASN A 428 -17.80 3.40 -26.73
N LEU A 429 -16.92 2.54 -26.19
CA LEU A 429 -17.07 1.95 -24.85
C LEU A 429 -16.48 2.89 -23.78
N GLU A 430 -17.16 3.01 -22.64
CA GLU A 430 -16.62 3.68 -21.46
C GLU A 430 -15.45 2.89 -20.85
N VAL A 431 -14.51 3.60 -20.20
CA VAL A 431 -13.35 2.97 -19.55
C VAL A 431 -13.77 2.03 -18.40
N ASP A 432 -14.95 2.24 -17.80
CA ASP A 432 -15.46 1.40 -16.71
C ASP A 432 -15.92 0.02 -17.16
N VAL A 433 -16.54 -0.07 -18.34
CA VAL A 433 -16.81 -1.34 -19.03
C VAL A 433 -15.51 -2.08 -19.32
N MET A 434 -14.48 -1.37 -19.83
CA MET A 434 -13.17 -1.95 -20.14
C MET A 434 -12.45 -2.49 -18.89
N LYS A 435 -12.45 -1.76 -17.77
CA LYS A 435 -11.89 -2.19 -16.47
C LYS A 435 -12.51 -3.51 -16.02
N GLY A 436 -13.84 -3.59 -16.00
CA GLY A 436 -14.56 -4.77 -15.52
C GLY A 436 -14.48 -5.96 -16.48
N ALA A 437 -14.59 -5.74 -17.80
CA ALA A 437 -14.44 -6.78 -18.81
C ALA A 437 -13.03 -7.39 -18.81
N ALA A 438 -11.98 -6.59 -18.57
CA ALA A 438 -10.62 -7.10 -18.39
C ALA A 438 -10.48 -8.00 -17.15
N ALA A 439 -11.12 -7.64 -16.03
CA ALA A 439 -11.17 -8.49 -14.85
C ALA A 439 -11.90 -9.82 -15.14
N GLU A 440 -13.05 -9.78 -15.83
CA GLU A 440 -13.81 -10.99 -16.20
C GLU A 440 -13.05 -11.89 -17.18
N LYS A 441 -12.43 -11.33 -18.22
CA LYS A 441 -11.59 -12.09 -19.18
C LYS A 441 -10.44 -12.78 -18.46
N ILE A 442 -9.79 -12.09 -17.52
CA ILE A 442 -8.72 -12.68 -16.71
C ILE A 442 -9.28 -13.77 -15.77
N CYS A 443 -10.43 -13.58 -15.12
CA CYS A 443 -11.11 -14.64 -14.35
C CYS A 443 -11.33 -15.89 -15.21
N LYS A 444 -11.88 -15.75 -16.42
CA LYS A 444 -12.09 -16.86 -17.38
C LYS A 444 -10.79 -17.54 -17.81
N ILE A 445 -9.68 -16.80 -17.88
CA ILE A 445 -8.34 -17.38 -18.12
C ILE A 445 -7.86 -18.17 -16.89
N ILE A 446 -8.09 -17.69 -15.67
CA ILE A 446 -7.76 -18.40 -14.42
C ILE A 446 -8.62 -19.67 -14.27
N GLU A 447 -9.94 -19.57 -14.46
CA GLU A 447 -10.90 -20.67 -14.50
C GLU A 447 -10.42 -21.78 -15.44
N ARG A 448 -10.10 -21.42 -16.70
CA ARG A 448 -9.56 -22.38 -17.68
C ARG A 448 -8.25 -23.00 -17.23
N HIS A 449 -7.34 -22.25 -16.59
CA HIS A 449 -6.09 -22.80 -16.06
C HIS A 449 -6.24 -23.67 -14.81
N VAL A 450 -7.29 -23.48 -14.01
CA VAL A 450 -7.62 -24.34 -12.86
C VAL A 450 -8.35 -25.61 -13.34
N LEU A 451 -9.43 -25.46 -14.10
CA LEU A 451 -10.30 -26.56 -14.56
C LEU A 451 -9.62 -27.54 -15.52
N THR A 452 -8.63 -27.09 -16.32
CA THR A 452 -7.91 -27.99 -17.24
C THR A 452 -6.91 -28.92 -16.53
N LYS A 453 -6.64 -28.73 -15.23
CA LYS A 453 -5.74 -29.60 -14.46
C LYS A 453 -6.48 -30.84 -13.98
N ARG A 454 -6.46 -31.90 -14.81
CA ARG A 454 -6.77 -33.25 -14.32
C ARG A 454 -5.90 -33.57 -13.10
N PRO A 455 -6.43 -34.19 -12.03
CA PRO A 455 -5.63 -34.60 -10.90
C PRO A 455 -4.52 -35.55 -11.39
N LYS A 456 -3.28 -35.30 -10.97
CA LYS A 456 -2.13 -36.12 -11.35
C LYS A 456 -2.19 -37.45 -10.60
N ILE A 457 -2.90 -38.42 -11.18
CA ILE A 457 -2.80 -39.84 -10.82
C ILE A 457 -1.29 -40.18 -10.73
N SER A 458 -0.90 -40.87 -9.65
CA SER A 458 0.47 -40.92 -9.12
C SER A 458 1.45 -41.71 -10.00
N THR A 459 1.85 -41.11 -11.13
CA THR A 459 2.73 -41.73 -12.12
C THR A 459 4.17 -41.87 -11.63
N LYS A 460 4.48 -43.11 -11.20
CA LYS A 460 5.81 -43.73 -10.97
C LYS A 460 6.52 -43.40 -9.64
N LYS A 461 6.76 -44.46 -8.86
CA LYS A 461 7.31 -44.53 -7.48
C LYS A 461 8.74 -44.01 -7.25
N PHE A 462 9.39 -43.32 -8.19
CA PHE A 462 10.85 -43.05 -8.12
C PHE A 462 11.29 -41.59 -8.32
N ASP A 463 10.38 -40.65 -8.58
CA ASP A 463 10.74 -39.25 -8.83
C ASP A 463 10.42 -38.38 -7.59
N PHE A 464 11.27 -38.45 -6.57
CA PHE A 464 11.14 -37.82 -5.24
C PHE A 464 11.26 -36.27 -5.24
N LYS A 465 10.61 -35.60 -6.18
CA LYS A 465 10.45 -34.15 -6.22
C LYS A 465 8.99 -33.79 -6.01
N ILE A 466 8.73 -33.02 -4.95
CA ILE A 466 7.43 -32.38 -4.72
C ILE A 466 7.18 -31.44 -5.91
N LYS A 467 6.31 -31.86 -6.83
CA LYS A 467 5.97 -31.10 -8.05
C LYS A 467 4.90 -30.05 -7.71
N LEU A 468 5.29 -29.08 -6.87
CA LEU A 468 4.51 -27.87 -6.60
C LEU A 468 4.06 -27.24 -7.94
N ASP A 469 2.79 -26.88 -7.99
CA ASP A 469 2.12 -26.52 -9.24
C ASP A 469 2.28 -25.02 -9.53
N ASP A 470 3.22 -24.71 -10.42
CA ASP A 470 3.62 -23.35 -10.83
C ASP A 470 2.56 -22.63 -11.67
N VAL A 471 2.66 -21.29 -11.72
CA VAL A 471 1.84 -20.44 -12.59
C VAL A 471 2.14 -20.77 -14.06
N HIS A 472 1.09 -20.92 -14.87
CA HIS A 472 1.24 -21.31 -16.28
C HIS A 472 2.04 -20.26 -17.08
N LYS A 473 3.03 -20.71 -17.86
CA LYS A 473 3.87 -19.82 -18.70
C LYS A 473 3.01 -18.98 -19.65
N GLY A 474 3.32 -17.71 -19.79
CA GLY A 474 2.56 -16.75 -20.60
C GLY A 474 1.34 -16.16 -19.89
N PHE A 475 0.94 -16.65 -18.72
CA PHE A 475 -0.16 -16.06 -17.95
C PHE A 475 0.13 -14.61 -17.55
N ARG A 476 1.35 -14.31 -17.07
CA ARG A 476 1.74 -12.93 -16.72
C ARG A 476 1.81 -12.03 -17.95
N ILE A 477 2.20 -12.57 -19.11
CA ILE A 477 2.17 -11.84 -20.39
C ILE A 477 0.73 -11.43 -20.74
N ARG A 478 -0.25 -12.33 -20.58
CA ARG A 478 -1.67 -12.00 -20.77
C ARG A 478 -2.16 -10.95 -19.78
N CYS A 479 -1.89 -11.09 -18.49
CA CYS A 479 -2.27 -10.10 -17.47
C CYS A 479 -1.68 -8.71 -17.76
N ILE A 480 -0.38 -8.64 -18.08
CA ILE A 480 0.30 -7.36 -18.37
C ILE A 480 -0.25 -6.77 -19.68
N LEU A 481 -0.37 -7.54 -20.76
CA LEU A 481 -0.84 -7.04 -22.05
C LEU A 481 -2.28 -6.52 -22.01
N LEU A 482 -3.20 -7.25 -21.36
CA LEU A 482 -4.59 -6.81 -21.20
C LEU A 482 -4.68 -5.53 -20.34
N SER A 483 -3.90 -5.44 -19.25
CA SER A 483 -3.84 -4.24 -18.43
C SER A 483 -3.23 -3.05 -19.20
N THR A 484 -2.20 -3.28 -20.03
CA THR A 484 -1.62 -2.27 -20.93
C THR A 484 -2.62 -1.77 -21.96
N HIS A 485 -3.49 -2.65 -22.49
CA HIS A 485 -4.55 -2.28 -23.43
C HIS A 485 -5.60 -1.36 -22.79
N VAL A 486 -6.06 -1.66 -21.57
CA VAL A 486 -7.05 -0.82 -20.86
C VAL A 486 -6.45 0.54 -20.44
N GLU A 487 -5.18 0.60 -20.02
CA GLU A 487 -4.51 1.88 -19.75
C GLU A 487 -4.32 2.71 -21.04
N ALA A 488 -3.91 2.08 -22.14
CA ALA A 488 -3.76 2.76 -23.42
C ALA A 488 -5.11 3.28 -23.97
N TYR A 489 -6.18 2.49 -23.82
CA TYR A 489 -7.55 2.88 -24.17
C TYR A 489 -8.00 4.12 -23.38
N ASN A 490 -7.75 4.13 -22.06
CA ASN A 490 -8.03 5.26 -21.17
C ASN A 490 -7.26 6.52 -21.60
N ILE A 491 -5.94 6.40 -21.82
CA ILE A 491 -5.09 7.52 -22.30
C ILE A 491 -5.62 8.07 -23.64
N ILE A 492 -6.02 7.21 -24.57
CA ILE A 492 -6.55 7.61 -25.88
C ILE A 492 -7.92 8.30 -25.77
N ARG A 493 -8.86 7.78 -24.98
CA ARG A 493 -10.17 8.44 -24.79
C ARG A 493 -10.05 9.78 -24.07
N GLN A 494 -9.14 9.92 -23.11
CA GLN A 494 -8.83 11.21 -22.49
C GLN A 494 -8.22 12.19 -23.49
N LEU A 495 -7.24 11.78 -24.29
CA LEU A 495 -6.63 12.61 -25.34
C LEU A 495 -7.59 12.99 -26.49
N LEU A 496 -8.71 12.30 -26.64
CA LEU A 496 -9.77 12.60 -27.60
C LEU A 496 -10.98 13.34 -26.98
N ASN A 497 -10.90 13.73 -25.70
CA ASN A 497 -11.99 14.35 -24.93
C ASN A 497 -13.31 13.53 -24.97
N LEU A 498 -13.19 12.19 -24.92
CA LEU A 498 -14.34 11.25 -24.91
C LEU A 498 -14.77 10.83 -23.49
N GLU A 499 -14.02 11.24 -22.46
CA GLU A 499 -14.35 11.06 -21.04
C GLU A 499 -14.83 12.39 -20.44
N SER A 500 -15.78 12.34 -19.50
CA SER A 500 -16.16 13.52 -18.73
C SER A 500 -15.05 13.88 -17.74
N VAL A 501 -14.75 15.18 -17.61
CA VAL A 501 -13.75 15.70 -16.64
C VAL A 501 -14.09 15.27 -15.20
N LEU A 502 -15.38 15.14 -14.89
CA LEU A 502 -15.89 14.73 -13.57
C LEU A 502 -15.72 13.21 -13.29
N SER A 503 -15.48 12.38 -14.31
CA SER A 503 -15.35 10.92 -14.20
C SER A 503 -13.96 10.39 -14.56
N LEU A 504 -12.95 11.26 -14.70
CA LEU A 504 -11.60 10.88 -15.11
C LEU A 504 -10.96 9.83 -14.18
N THR A 505 -10.66 8.66 -14.73
CA THR A 505 -10.00 7.57 -14.00
C THR A 505 -8.49 7.54 -14.28
N ARG A 506 -7.67 7.53 -13.22
CA ARG A 506 -6.21 7.36 -13.31
C ARG A 506 -5.82 5.94 -12.88
N TYR A 507 -4.87 5.34 -13.60
CA TYR A 507 -4.30 4.02 -13.31
C TYR A 507 -5.34 2.87 -13.29
N THR A 508 -5.93 2.54 -14.44
CA THR A 508 -6.94 1.45 -14.55
C THR A 508 -6.39 0.10 -14.09
N SER A 509 -5.07 -0.11 -14.15
CA SER A 509 -4.38 -1.29 -13.61
C SER A 509 -4.53 -1.44 -12.09
N LEU A 510 -4.81 -0.37 -11.34
CA LEU A 510 -5.08 -0.43 -9.90
C LEU A 510 -6.42 -1.11 -9.61
N TYR A 511 -7.41 -0.98 -10.51
CA TYR A 511 -8.67 -1.74 -10.40
C TYR A 511 -8.38 -3.24 -10.42
N LEU A 512 -7.62 -3.70 -11.42
CA LEU A 512 -7.20 -5.10 -11.52
C LEU A 512 -6.34 -5.53 -10.31
N HIS A 513 -5.46 -4.67 -9.80
CA HIS A 513 -4.68 -4.97 -8.59
C HIS A 513 -5.58 -5.21 -7.37
N LYS A 514 -6.46 -4.26 -7.02
CA LYS A 514 -7.34 -4.37 -5.85
C LYS A 514 -8.37 -5.50 -6.02
N PHE A 515 -8.91 -5.69 -7.23
CA PHE A 515 -9.81 -6.80 -7.55
C PHE A 515 -9.15 -8.17 -7.34
N PHE A 516 -7.98 -8.44 -7.93
CA PHE A 516 -7.32 -9.76 -7.74
C PHE A 516 -6.74 -9.97 -6.33
N LYS A 517 -6.64 -8.91 -5.52
CA LYS A 517 -6.32 -8.97 -4.08
C LYS A 517 -7.54 -9.37 -3.23
N SER A 518 -8.77 -9.07 -3.66
CA SER A 518 -10.03 -9.38 -2.95
C SER A 518 -10.83 -10.56 -3.53
N VAL A 519 -10.56 -10.98 -4.77
CA VAL A 519 -11.42 -11.88 -5.56
C VAL A 519 -11.84 -13.18 -4.87
N LYS A 520 -10.96 -13.79 -4.06
CA LYS A 520 -11.26 -15.03 -3.31
C LYS A 520 -12.36 -14.86 -2.25
N SER A 521 -12.67 -13.63 -1.85
CA SER A 521 -13.68 -13.29 -0.85
C SER A 521 -14.95 -12.66 -1.46
N LEU A 522 -15.03 -12.47 -2.79
CA LEU A 522 -16.24 -12.04 -3.49
C LEU A 522 -17.21 -13.21 -3.62
N LYS A 523 -18.23 -13.27 -2.75
CA LYS A 523 -19.28 -14.31 -2.77
C LYS A 523 -20.00 -14.28 -4.12
N GLY A 524 -20.13 -15.45 -4.76
CA GLY A 524 -20.75 -15.60 -6.09
C GLY A 524 -19.77 -15.58 -7.28
N ASN A 525 -18.48 -15.23 -7.08
CA ASN A 525 -17.44 -15.42 -8.09
C ASN A 525 -16.96 -16.89 -8.10
N PHE A 526 -16.62 -17.48 -9.26
CA PHE A 526 -16.07 -18.85 -9.32
C PHE A 526 -14.78 -19.02 -8.50
N LEU A 527 -13.97 -17.97 -8.41
CA LEU A 527 -12.72 -17.95 -7.65
C LEU A 527 -12.94 -17.83 -6.13
N TYR A 528 -14.18 -17.70 -5.67
CA TYR A 528 -14.54 -17.65 -4.24
C TYR A 528 -14.08 -18.92 -3.51
N ASN A 529 -13.35 -18.75 -2.40
CA ASN A 529 -12.72 -19.80 -1.60
C ASN A 529 -11.79 -20.82 -2.31
N ASN A 530 -11.70 -20.80 -3.65
CA ASN A 530 -10.82 -21.67 -4.44
C ASN A 530 -9.34 -21.53 -4.03
N ALA A 531 -8.65 -22.65 -3.81
CA ALA A 531 -7.24 -22.67 -3.42
C ALA A 531 -6.31 -22.41 -4.62
N ASP A 532 -6.39 -23.23 -5.68
CA ASP A 532 -5.50 -23.12 -6.85
C ASP A 532 -5.60 -21.80 -7.61
N ALA A 533 -6.75 -21.13 -7.55
CA ALA A 533 -6.92 -19.77 -8.06
C ALA A 533 -5.96 -18.73 -7.42
N LEU A 534 -5.54 -18.95 -6.17
CA LEU A 534 -4.90 -17.93 -5.34
C LEU A 534 -3.55 -17.46 -5.90
N LYS A 535 -2.66 -18.38 -6.31
CA LYS A 535 -1.38 -18.05 -6.98
C LYS A 535 -1.59 -17.29 -8.28
N TYR A 536 -2.58 -17.65 -9.10
CA TYR A 536 -2.86 -16.95 -10.35
C TYR A 536 -3.36 -15.52 -10.09
N ALA A 537 -4.33 -15.34 -9.19
CA ALA A 537 -4.82 -14.02 -8.81
C ALA A 537 -3.69 -13.14 -8.21
N ARG A 538 -2.93 -13.66 -7.25
CA ARG A 538 -1.77 -12.97 -6.64
C ARG A 538 -0.70 -12.58 -7.67
N SER A 539 -0.35 -13.49 -8.59
CA SER A 539 0.69 -13.25 -9.61
C SER A 539 0.21 -12.23 -10.65
N CYS A 540 -1.07 -12.27 -11.05
CA CYS A 540 -1.68 -11.27 -11.94
C CYS A 540 -1.71 -9.90 -11.28
N GLY A 541 -2.26 -9.79 -10.06
CA GLY A 541 -2.38 -8.55 -9.30
C GLY A 541 -1.03 -7.89 -8.98
N ARG A 542 0.04 -8.67 -8.78
CA ARG A 542 1.41 -8.13 -8.68
C ARG A 542 1.99 -7.68 -10.02
N SER A 543 1.66 -8.37 -11.10
CA SER A 543 2.17 -8.08 -12.45
C SER A 543 1.60 -6.78 -13.03
N VAL A 544 0.29 -6.52 -12.87
CA VAL A 544 -0.37 -5.34 -13.46
C VAL A 544 0.15 -4.00 -12.93
N LEU A 545 0.65 -3.93 -11.69
CA LEU A 545 1.28 -2.72 -11.13
C LEU A 545 2.52 -2.25 -11.92
N HIS A 546 3.16 -3.15 -12.69
CA HIS A 546 4.29 -2.81 -13.56
C HIS A 546 3.88 -2.19 -14.91
N VAL A 547 2.59 -2.01 -15.19
CA VAL A 547 2.09 -1.30 -16.39
C VAL A 547 2.12 0.22 -16.22
N PRO A 548 1.43 0.83 -15.22
CA PRO A 548 1.47 2.28 -15.02
C PRO A 548 2.87 2.77 -14.64
N ALA A 549 3.69 1.90 -14.04
CA ALA A 549 5.11 2.12 -13.78
C ALA A 549 5.97 2.36 -15.04
N VAL A 550 5.50 1.96 -16.22
CA VAL A 550 6.14 2.22 -17.52
C VAL A 550 5.42 3.36 -18.25
N LEU A 551 4.09 3.38 -18.27
CA LEU A 551 3.32 4.37 -19.04
C LEU A 551 3.39 5.79 -18.49
N TYR A 552 3.32 5.98 -17.16
CA TYR A 552 3.19 7.31 -16.53
C TYR A 552 4.47 7.79 -15.84
N ARG A 553 5.61 7.13 -16.07
CA ARG A 553 6.89 7.43 -15.39
C ARG A 553 7.30 8.89 -15.58
N ARG A 554 7.45 9.63 -14.49
CA ARG A 554 7.85 11.06 -14.51
C ARG A 554 9.32 11.22 -14.89
N ASN A 555 9.62 12.33 -15.58
CA ASN A 555 10.99 12.78 -15.86
C ASN A 555 11.64 13.31 -14.57
N ILE A 556 12.97 13.33 -14.52
CA ILE A 556 13.76 13.85 -13.40
C ILE A 556 13.83 15.39 -13.45
N TYR A 557 13.86 15.98 -14.65
CA TYR A 557 14.01 17.43 -14.85
C TYR A 557 12.69 18.22 -14.73
N LEU A 558 11.59 17.63 -15.22
CA LEU A 558 10.23 18.20 -15.14
C LEU A 558 9.30 17.09 -14.67
N ALA A 559 8.96 17.09 -13.38
CA ALA A 559 8.24 16.01 -12.71
C ALA A 559 6.70 16.08 -12.88
N GLU A 560 6.22 16.53 -14.03
CA GLU A 560 4.79 16.73 -14.32
C GLU A 560 4.04 15.44 -14.68
N THR A 561 2.71 15.51 -14.77
CA THR A 561 1.86 14.44 -15.33
C THR A 561 1.57 14.70 -16.80
N PHE A 562 1.79 13.69 -17.64
CA PHE A 562 1.56 13.75 -19.09
C PHE A 562 0.63 12.62 -19.57
N LEU A 563 0.02 12.82 -20.74
CA LEU A 563 -0.71 11.78 -21.47
C LEU A 563 -0.01 11.48 -22.81
N SER A 564 0.56 10.28 -22.93
CA SER A 564 1.28 9.77 -24.10
C SER A 564 1.46 8.26 -23.96
N LEU A 565 1.51 7.50 -25.07
CA LEU A 565 1.81 6.06 -25.04
C LEU A 565 3.31 5.74 -25.06
N TYR A 566 4.21 6.73 -25.13
CA TYR A 566 5.67 6.50 -25.19
C TYR A 566 6.51 7.31 -24.20
N VAL A 567 6.07 8.51 -23.77
CA VAL A 567 6.91 9.41 -22.94
C VAL A 567 7.34 8.77 -21.62
N GLY A 568 6.47 7.97 -20.98
CA GLY A 568 6.84 7.22 -19.77
C GLY A 568 7.95 6.18 -20.03
N LEU A 569 7.94 5.51 -21.19
CA LEU A 569 9.04 4.61 -21.56
C LEU A 569 10.33 5.41 -21.78
N SER A 570 10.27 6.57 -22.44
CA SER A 570 11.43 7.46 -22.59
C SER A 570 12.01 7.90 -21.24
N ASN A 571 11.15 8.33 -20.31
CA ASN A 571 11.54 8.76 -18.96
C ASN A 571 12.05 7.61 -18.08
N LEU A 572 11.65 6.36 -18.35
CA LEU A 572 12.10 5.18 -17.61
C LEU A 572 13.53 4.75 -17.99
N VAL A 573 13.92 4.97 -19.24
CA VAL A 573 15.23 4.53 -19.78
C VAL A 573 16.15 5.70 -20.17
N SER A 574 15.73 6.94 -19.95
CA SER A 574 16.44 8.18 -20.29
C SER A 574 16.88 8.27 -21.76
N SER A 575 16.02 7.84 -22.70
CA SER A 575 16.31 7.84 -24.14
C SER A 575 15.02 7.84 -24.97
N ASN A 576 15.06 8.33 -26.21
CA ASN A 576 13.88 8.39 -27.09
C ASN A 576 13.82 7.22 -28.09
N PRO A 577 12.63 6.73 -28.51
CA PRO A 577 12.49 5.57 -29.42
C PRO A 577 13.25 5.69 -30.74
N SER A 578 13.37 6.91 -31.27
CA SER A 578 14.11 7.24 -32.49
C SER A 578 15.63 7.24 -32.31
N SER A 579 16.16 7.24 -31.09
CA SER A 579 17.61 7.24 -30.82
C SER A 579 18.25 5.90 -31.20
N PRO A 580 19.47 5.87 -31.77
CA PRO A 580 20.22 4.62 -31.98
C PRO A 580 20.60 3.91 -30.66
N PHE A 581 20.53 4.62 -29.52
CA PHE A 581 20.91 4.07 -28.21
C PHE A 581 19.74 3.42 -27.44
N PHE A 582 18.50 3.57 -27.90
CA PHE A 582 17.27 3.25 -27.14
C PHE A 582 17.21 1.79 -26.65
N GLU A 583 17.53 0.84 -27.52
CA GLU A 583 17.50 -0.60 -27.20
C GLU A 583 18.59 -0.99 -26.19
N TYR A 584 19.75 -0.33 -26.23
CA TYR A 584 20.81 -0.51 -25.24
C TYR A 584 20.47 0.16 -23.91
N ALA A 585 19.74 1.27 -23.91
CA ALA A 585 19.22 1.90 -22.70
C ALA A 585 18.18 1.00 -21.98
N ILE A 586 17.24 0.42 -22.72
CA ILE A 586 16.28 -0.59 -22.21
C ILE A 586 17.02 -1.77 -21.59
N ILE A 587 18.00 -2.36 -22.30
CA ILE A 587 18.77 -3.49 -21.78
C ILE A 587 19.61 -3.09 -20.56
N GLY A 588 20.21 -1.89 -20.55
CA GLY A 588 20.95 -1.34 -19.41
C GLY A 588 20.09 -1.19 -18.16
N PHE A 589 18.89 -0.63 -18.30
CA PHE A 589 17.89 -0.53 -17.23
C PHE A 589 17.55 -1.92 -16.65
N LEU A 590 17.27 -2.91 -17.51
CA LEU A 590 16.93 -4.29 -17.11
C LEU A 590 18.11 -5.01 -16.42
N VAL A 591 19.35 -4.76 -16.85
CA VAL A 591 20.57 -5.26 -16.19
C VAL A 591 20.64 -4.78 -14.73
N THR A 592 20.22 -3.55 -14.42
CA THR A 592 20.26 -3.06 -13.02
C THR A 592 19.38 -3.89 -12.08
N TYR A 593 18.21 -4.35 -12.54
CA TYR A 593 17.32 -5.21 -11.75
C TYR A 593 17.78 -6.66 -11.72
N PHE A 594 18.36 -7.16 -12.81
CA PHE A 594 18.96 -8.50 -12.87
C PHE A 594 20.15 -8.63 -11.89
N ASN A 595 21.10 -7.69 -11.92
CA ASN A 595 22.26 -7.68 -11.02
C ASN A 595 21.87 -7.49 -9.54
N LYS A 596 20.76 -6.78 -9.25
CA LYS A 596 20.17 -6.69 -7.90
C LYS A 596 19.51 -7.99 -7.43
N GLY A 597 19.31 -8.97 -8.31
CA GLY A 597 18.61 -10.21 -8.00
C GLY A 597 17.11 -10.02 -7.81
N SER A 598 16.47 -9.18 -8.63
CA SER A 598 15.06 -8.82 -8.47
C SER A 598 14.17 -9.36 -9.60
N GLU A 599 13.08 -10.02 -9.20
CA GLU A 599 11.94 -10.40 -10.05
C GLU A 599 11.38 -9.26 -10.91
N LYS A 600 11.54 -8.00 -10.48
CA LYS A 600 11.16 -6.80 -11.23
C LYS A 600 11.79 -6.77 -12.63
N PHE A 601 12.94 -7.41 -12.85
CA PHE A 601 13.53 -7.61 -14.17
C PHE A 601 12.54 -8.23 -15.16
N ILE A 602 11.88 -9.32 -14.79
CA ILE A 602 10.96 -10.04 -15.70
C ILE A 602 9.66 -9.26 -15.89
N LEU A 603 9.12 -8.66 -14.82
CA LEU A 603 7.89 -7.88 -14.91
C LEU A 603 8.06 -6.62 -15.78
N TYR A 604 9.12 -5.82 -15.56
CA TYR A 604 9.41 -4.68 -16.42
C TYR A 604 9.73 -5.09 -17.87
N PHE A 605 10.45 -6.19 -18.10
CA PHE A 605 10.75 -6.66 -19.46
C PHE A 605 9.48 -7.00 -20.25
N ILE A 606 8.50 -7.65 -19.61
CA ILE A 606 7.20 -7.91 -20.24
C ILE A 606 6.41 -6.61 -20.44
N SER A 607 6.38 -5.71 -19.45
CA SER A 607 5.67 -4.42 -19.58
C SER A 607 6.22 -3.54 -20.71
N ILE A 608 7.55 -3.39 -20.81
CA ILE A 608 8.19 -2.57 -21.85
C ILE A 608 7.85 -3.10 -23.25
N ILE A 609 7.95 -4.41 -23.47
CA ILE A 609 7.61 -5.01 -24.77
C ILE A 609 6.09 -4.92 -25.04
N SER A 610 5.25 -5.05 -24.01
CA SER A 610 3.79 -4.89 -24.15
C SER A 610 3.40 -3.45 -24.53
N VAL A 611 4.06 -2.44 -23.96
CA VAL A 611 3.86 -1.02 -24.33
C VAL A 611 4.33 -0.75 -25.77
N LEU A 612 5.42 -1.39 -26.23
CA LEU A 612 5.84 -1.27 -27.63
C LEU A 612 4.81 -1.90 -28.58
N TYR A 613 4.25 -3.08 -28.27
CA TYR A 613 3.17 -3.66 -29.07
C TYR A 613 1.86 -2.87 -29.00
N ILE A 614 1.51 -2.23 -27.87
CA ILE A 614 0.28 -1.43 -27.78
C ILE A 614 0.36 -0.15 -28.63
N ASN A 615 1.56 0.45 -28.75
CA ASN A 615 1.78 1.54 -29.70
C ASN A 615 1.53 1.08 -31.14
N VAL A 616 2.07 -0.08 -31.56
CA VAL A 616 1.82 -0.66 -32.88
C VAL A 616 0.33 -0.87 -33.11
N TYR A 617 -0.37 -1.54 -32.19
CA TYR A 617 -1.80 -1.85 -32.32
C TYR A 617 -2.64 -0.58 -32.46
N TYR A 618 -2.47 0.41 -31.58
CA TYR A 618 -3.30 1.62 -31.62
C TYR A 618 -2.98 2.50 -32.84
N TYR A 619 -1.72 2.59 -33.25
CA TYR A 619 -1.35 3.30 -34.48
C TYR A 619 -2.00 2.65 -35.71
N GLU A 620 -1.90 1.33 -35.85
CA GLU A 620 -2.50 0.57 -36.95
C GLU A 620 -4.04 0.67 -36.95
N GLN A 621 -4.70 0.50 -35.79
CA GLN A 621 -6.16 0.60 -35.69
C GLN A 621 -6.67 2.02 -35.97
N LEU A 622 -6.01 3.06 -35.41
CA LEU A 622 -6.47 4.44 -35.57
C LEU A 622 -6.24 4.96 -36.99
N TYR A 623 -5.04 4.75 -37.56
CA TYR A 623 -4.73 5.19 -38.94
C TYR A 623 -5.70 4.58 -39.95
N CYS A 624 -5.97 3.28 -39.86
CA CYS A 624 -6.78 2.56 -40.84
C CYS A 624 -8.30 2.68 -40.66
N HIS A 625 -8.80 2.91 -39.44
CA HIS A 625 -10.24 2.84 -39.14
C HIS A 625 -10.83 4.11 -38.50
N TYR A 626 -9.99 5.09 -38.13
CA TYR A 626 -10.37 6.30 -37.40
C TYR A 626 -9.45 7.51 -37.75
N ASN A 627 -9.17 7.75 -39.03
CA ASN A 627 -8.16 8.73 -39.50
C ASN A 627 -8.28 10.12 -38.82
N ASP A 628 -9.48 10.68 -38.71
CA ASP A 628 -9.71 11.99 -38.08
C ASP A 628 -9.22 12.05 -36.62
N LYS A 629 -9.35 10.93 -35.89
CA LYS A 629 -8.85 10.77 -34.52
C LYS A 629 -7.35 10.44 -34.51
N PHE A 630 -6.85 9.76 -35.55
CA PHE A 630 -5.41 9.51 -35.72
C PHE A 630 -4.61 10.80 -35.90
N GLN A 631 -5.07 11.77 -36.70
CA GLN A 631 -4.32 13.02 -36.93
C GLN A 631 -4.06 13.79 -35.62
N ILE A 632 -5.04 13.80 -34.70
CA ILE A 632 -4.91 14.39 -33.35
C ILE A 632 -3.87 13.62 -32.52
N LEU A 633 -3.82 12.29 -32.65
CA LEU A 633 -3.04 11.40 -31.77
C LEU A 633 -1.66 11.00 -32.33
N ARG A 634 -1.35 11.27 -33.61
CA ARG A 634 -0.11 10.82 -34.28
C ARG A 634 1.15 11.16 -33.48
N SER A 635 1.19 12.35 -32.87
CA SER A 635 2.33 12.82 -32.05
C SER A 635 2.47 12.16 -30.68
N LYS A 636 1.51 11.32 -30.26
CA LYS A 636 1.45 10.69 -28.93
C LYS A 636 1.82 9.20 -28.95
N MET A 637 2.16 8.64 -30.11
CA MET A 637 2.41 7.21 -30.35
C MET A 637 3.72 6.97 -31.12
N ILE A 638 4.29 5.77 -31.02
CA ILE A 638 5.43 5.32 -31.84
C ILE A 638 4.93 4.70 -33.15
N ASN A 639 5.49 5.12 -34.30
CA ASN A 639 5.22 4.48 -35.60
C ASN A 639 5.53 2.95 -35.57
N PRO A 640 4.68 2.10 -36.18
CA PRO A 640 4.85 0.65 -36.23
C PRO A 640 6.23 0.16 -36.67
N ASN A 641 6.81 0.76 -37.72
CA ASN A 641 8.11 0.35 -38.26
C ASN A 641 9.25 0.66 -37.27
N VAL A 642 9.19 1.78 -36.55
CA VAL A 642 10.15 2.11 -35.49
C VAL A 642 10.00 1.14 -34.30
N ALA A 643 8.78 0.88 -33.85
CA ALA A 643 8.51 -0.05 -32.76
C ALA A 643 8.92 -1.50 -33.09
N HIS A 644 8.66 -1.98 -34.31
CA HIS A 644 9.09 -3.30 -34.77
C HIS A 644 10.62 -3.42 -34.87
N ARG A 645 11.32 -2.40 -35.40
CA ARG A 645 12.79 -2.36 -35.40
C ARG A 645 13.35 -2.43 -33.97
N VAL A 646 12.78 -1.68 -33.03
CA VAL A 646 13.16 -1.70 -31.60
C VAL A 646 12.95 -3.08 -30.97
N ILE A 647 11.79 -3.72 -31.15
CA ILE A 647 11.50 -5.06 -30.62
C ILE A 647 12.47 -6.10 -31.20
N ALA A 648 12.73 -6.06 -32.51
CA ALA A 648 13.67 -6.95 -33.19
C ALA A 648 15.12 -6.76 -32.70
N ASN A 649 15.54 -5.51 -32.50
CA ASN A 649 16.86 -5.18 -31.96
C ASN A 649 17.02 -5.61 -30.50
N ILE A 650 16.00 -5.45 -29.65
CA ILE A 650 16.01 -5.97 -28.26
C ILE A 650 16.16 -7.50 -28.26
N ASN A 651 15.45 -8.21 -29.15
CA ASN A 651 15.61 -9.65 -29.34
C ASN A 651 17.04 -9.99 -29.79
N LYS A 652 17.60 -9.27 -30.77
CA LYS A 652 18.99 -9.44 -31.25
C LYS A 652 20.01 -9.22 -30.12
N ILE A 653 19.84 -8.18 -29.30
CA ILE A 653 20.76 -7.85 -28.19
C ILE A 653 20.66 -8.88 -27.07
N ILE A 654 19.47 -9.25 -26.58
CA ILE A 654 19.33 -10.25 -25.49
C ILE A 654 19.79 -11.66 -25.91
N ASN A 655 19.97 -11.89 -27.21
CA ASN A 655 20.54 -13.12 -27.76
C ASN A 655 22.09 -13.11 -27.82
N LYS A 656 22.77 -11.96 -27.61
CA LYS A 656 24.25 -11.88 -27.51
C LYS A 656 24.76 -12.63 -26.28
N SER A 657 26.00 -13.13 -26.36
CA SER A 657 26.67 -13.92 -25.30
C SER A 657 26.63 -13.24 -23.92
N ARG A 658 26.88 -11.92 -23.87
CA ARG A 658 26.85 -11.06 -22.66
C ARG A 658 25.54 -11.19 -21.86
N TYR A 659 24.41 -11.39 -22.52
CA TYR A 659 23.07 -11.41 -21.92
C TYR A 659 22.44 -12.81 -21.84
N SER A 660 23.20 -13.85 -22.21
CA SER A 660 22.78 -15.25 -22.18
C SER A 660 22.17 -15.68 -20.83
N GLN A 661 22.69 -15.18 -19.70
CA GLN A 661 22.15 -15.45 -18.37
C GLN A 661 20.76 -14.84 -18.15
N MET A 662 20.54 -13.57 -18.55
CA MET A 662 19.22 -12.92 -18.50
C MET A 662 18.20 -13.68 -19.36
N ARG A 663 18.61 -14.08 -20.57
CA ARG A 663 17.80 -14.87 -21.52
C ARG A 663 17.41 -16.24 -20.94
N ALA A 664 18.36 -16.93 -20.31
CA ALA A 664 18.14 -18.23 -19.67
C ALA A 664 17.23 -18.12 -18.43
N VAL A 665 17.42 -17.09 -17.60
CA VAL A 665 16.56 -16.78 -16.44
C VAL A 665 15.14 -16.46 -16.91
N TYR A 666 14.94 -15.58 -17.90
CA TYR A 666 13.62 -15.31 -18.47
C TYR A 666 12.91 -16.58 -18.96
N ARG A 667 13.58 -17.39 -19.79
CA ARG A 667 13.06 -18.66 -20.33
C ARG A 667 12.74 -19.71 -19.25
N LYS A 668 13.26 -19.60 -18.03
CA LYS A 668 12.96 -20.50 -16.90
C LYS A 668 11.56 -20.28 -16.32
N PHE A 669 11.04 -19.06 -16.41
CA PHE A 669 9.74 -18.66 -15.85
C PHE A 669 8.68 -18.44 -16.92
N GLU A 670 9.03 -17.84 -18.06
CA GLU A 670 8.05 -17.38 -19.04
C GLU A 670 8.18 -18.03 -20.42
N GLY A 671 7.21 -17.71 -21.29
CA GLY A 671 7.10 -18.20 -22.66
C GLY A 671 7.91 -17.38 -23.68
N VAL A 672 8.20 -18.00 -24.83
CA VAL A 672 8.92 -17.34 -25.94
C VAL A 672 8.01 -16.41 -26.76
N GLY A 673 6.68 -16.47 -26.56
CA GLY A 673 5.69 -15.70 -27.34
C GLY A 673 5.79 -14.18 -27.24
N LEU A 674 6.55 -13.64 -26.28
CA LEU A 674 6.77 -12.20 -26.08
C LEU A 674 7.39 -11.48 -27.30
N PHE A 675 7.95 -12.21 -28.28
CA PHE A 675 8.58 -11.65 -29.48
C PHE A 675 7.84 -12.00 -30.80
N SER A 676 6.57 -12.43 -30.73
CA SER A 676 5.71 -12.74 -31.89
C SER A 676 4.58 -11.71 -31.96
N LYS A 677 4.47 -10.96 -33.08
CA LYS A 677 3.38 -9.98 -33.24
C LYS A 677 2.04 -10.72 -33.21
N GLU A 678 1.97 -11.79 -33.99
CA GLU A 678 0.84 -12.71 -34.13
C GLU A 678 0.24 -13.13 -32.78
N ARG A 679 1.06 -13.67 -31.86
CA ARG A 679 0.59 -14.19 -30.55
C ARG A 679 0.22 -13.09 -29.56
N MET A 680 0.78 -11.90 -29.69
CA MET A 680 0.41 -10.75 -28.87
C MET A 680 -0.91 -10.14 -29.38
N PHE A 681 -1.05 -10.01 -30.71
CA PHE A 681 -2.25 -9.50 -31.36
C PHE A 681 -3.43 -10.48 -31.26
N GLU A 682 -3.19 -11.80 -31.27
CA GLU A 682 -4.19 -12.84 -30.96
C GLU A 682 -4.88 -12.58 -29.61
N VAL A 683 -4.12 -12.19 -28.57
CA VAL A 683 -4.65 -11.89 -27.23
C VAL A 683 -5.41 -10.56 -27.18
N LEU A 684 -5.01 -9.57 -27.98
CA LEU A 684 -5.75 -8.30 -28.12
C LEU A 684 -7.08 -8.52 -28.86
N TYR A 685 -7.05 -9.20 -30.01
CA TYR A 685 -8.25 -9.52 -30.79
C TYR A 685 -9.21 -10.45 -30.04
N ASP A 686 -8.73 -11.44 -29.28
CA ASP A 686 -9.56 -12.28 -28.38
C ASP A 686 -10.24 -11.46 -27.26
N PHE A 687 -9.67 -10.32 -26.87
CA PHE A 687 -10.28 -9.40 -25.91
C PHE A 687 -11.27 -8.42 -26.56
N ASP A 688 -10.91 -7.80 -27.68
CA ASP A 688 -11.80 -6.93 -28.45
C ASP A 688 -13.06 -7.69 -28.93
N GLU A 689 -12.88 -8.95 -29.35
CA GLU A 689 -13.99 -9.83 -29.72
C GLU A 689 -14.85 -10.21 -28.50
N PHE A 690 -14.24 -10.39 -27.32
CA PHE A 690 -14.99 -10.58 -26.08
C PHE A 690 -15.81 -9.33 -25.68
N LEU A 691 -15.26 -8.13 -25.84
CA LEU A 691 -15.96 -6.85 -25.65
C LEU A 691 -17.12 -6.64 -26.63
N SER A 692 -17.11 -7.32 -27.79
CA SER A 692 -18.25 -7.30 -28.71
C SER A 692 -19.46 -8.09 -28.19
N THR A 693 -19.25 -9.09 -27.31
CA THR A 693 -20.27 -10.01 -26.82
C THR A 693 -21.22 -9.39 -25.80
N LYS A 694 -22.40 -10.01 -25.62
CA LYS A 694 -23.36 -9.63 -24.56
C LYS A 694 -22.74 -9.71 -23.16
N SER A 695 -21.90 -10.72 -22.87
CA SER A 695 -21.16 -10.79 -21.60
C SER A 695 -20.22 -9.60 -21.38
N GLY A 696 -19.47 -9.19 -22.41
CA GLY A 696 -18.54 -8.06 -22.31
C GLY A 696 -19.19 -6.68 -22.23
N LYS A 697 -20.50 -6.56 -22.50
CA LYS A 697 -21.27 -5.30 -22.52
C LYS A 697 -22.27 -5.16 -21.36
N GLU A 698 -22.98 -6.24 -21.02
CA GLU A 698 -24.11 -6.18 -20.08
C GLU A 698 -23.89 -6.99 -18.78
N GLY A 699 -22.92 -7.92 -18.76
CA GLY A 699 -22.70 -8.80 -17.60
C GLY A 699 -21.91 -8.16 -16.45
N VAL A 700 -21.28 -7.01 -16.70
CA VAL A 700 -20.19 -6.47 -15.89
C VAL A 700 -20.72 -5.47 -14.86
N LYS A 701 -21.20 -5.97 -13.71
CA LYS A 701 -21.34 -5.11 -12.52
C LYS A 701 -19.94 -4.67 -12.07
N PHE A 702 -19.63 -3.38 -12.23
CA PHE A 702 -18.40 -2.80 -11.71
C PHE A 702 -18.36 -2.99 -10.19
N GLN A 703 -17.48 -3.88 -9.72
CA GLN A 703 -17.38 -4.18 -8.30
C GLN A 703 -16.66 -3.02 -7.63
N ASP A 704 -17.34 -2.28 -6.75
CA ASP A 704 -16.65 -1.28 -5.97
C ASP A 704 -15.56 -1.92 -5.10
N ILE A 705 -14.39 -1.30 -5.19
CA ILE A 705 -13.09 -1.67 -4.63
C ILE A 705 -12.43 -0.45 -3.99
N SER A 706 -13.16 0.64 -3.79
CA SER A 706 -12.71 1.76 -2.97
C SER A 706 -12.32 1.29 -1.57
N ASP A 707 -11.39 2.01 -0.96
CA ASP A 707 -11.06 1.88 0.45
C ASP A 707 -11.78 2.95 1.31
N GLU A 708 -12.60 3.80 0.66
CA GLU A 708 -13.47 4.78 1.30
C GLU A 708 -14.71 4.14 1.96
N THR A 709 -15.35 4.91 2.84
CA THR A 709 -16.49 4.49 3.65
C THR A 709 -17.79 5.03 3.05
N VAL A 710 -18.66 4.15 2.54
CA VAL A 710 -20.04 4.54 2.24
C VAL A 710 -20.82 4.45 3.56
N ASP A 711 -20.92 5.58 4.25
CA ASP A 711 -21.58 5.65 5.56
C ASP A 711 -23.11 5.52 5.42
N LEU A 712 -23.74 5.02 6.49
CA LEU A 712 -25.19 4.88 6.58
C LEU A 712 -25.79 6.06 7.34
N GLU A 713 -26.94 6.55 6.89
CA GLU A 713 -27.73 7.54 7.62
C GLU A 713 -28.09 7.00 9.01
N THR A 714 -27.92 7.85 10.03
CA THR A 714 -28.10 7.49 11.44
C THR A 714 -28.86 8.60 12.17
N THR A 715 -30.17 8.41 12.33
CA THR A 715 -31.11 9.34 13.00
C THR A 715 -30.97 9.26 14.54
N ASN A 716 -29.74 9.27 15.02
CA ASN A 716 -29.35 8.92 16.38
C ASN A 716 -29.14 10.12 17.30
N ASP A 717 -29.49 9.94 18.57
CA ASP A 717 -29.31 10.90 19.66
C ASP A 717 -27.84 11.32 19.85
N GLY A 718 -27.63 12.59 20.18
CA GLY A 718 -26.33 13.19 20.47
C GLY A 718 -26.50 14.58 21.08
N ILE A 719 -25.40 15.20 21.51
CA ILE A 719 -25.39 16.64 21.85
C ILE A 719 -25.56 17.42 20.54
N GLY A 720 -26.55 18.32 20.47
CA GLY A 720 -26.97 18.98 19.22
C GLY A 720 -27.82 18.07 18.30
N TYR A 721 -28.29 16.92 18.80
CA TYR A 721 -29.09 15.96 18.02
C TYR A 721 -30.19 15.25 18.81
N ARG A 722 -30.36 15.54 20.12
CA ARG A 722 -31.53 15.12 20.89
C ARG A 722 -32.74 15.97 20.49
N ILE A 723 -33.94 15.41 20.63
CA ILE A 723 -35.21 16.14 20.46
C ILE A 723 -35.23 17.42 21.33
N GLU A 724 -34.75 17.33 22.57
CA GLU A 724 -34.70 18.45 23.52
C GLU A 724 -33.53 19.42 23.28
N ASP A 725 -32.58 19.10 22.37
CA ASP A 725 -31.60 20.07 21.89
C ASP A 725 -32.19 20.90 20.74
N VAL A 726 -32.91 20.26 19.81
CA VAL A 726 -33.51 20.91 18.64
C VAL A 726 -34.56 21.95 19.03
N PHE A 727 -35.41 21.65 20.01
CA PHE A 727 -36.35 22.64 20.58
C PHE A 727 -35.63 23.81 21.28
N PHE A 728 -34.37 23.67 21.69
CA PHE A 728 -33.58 24.76 22.28
C PHE A 728 -32.89 25.64 21.22
N GLU A 729 -32.88 25.23 19.94
CA GLU A 729 -32.36 26.00 18.82
C GLU A 729 -33.46 26.81 18.11
N SER A 730 -34.70 26.31 18.06
CA SER A 730 -35.86 27.09 17.56
C SER A 730 -36.09 28.36 18.39
N ASP A 731 -35.94 28.27 19.70
CA ASP A 731 -36.13 29.38 20.65
C ASP A 731 -35.03 30.47 20.54
N GLN A 732 -34.10 30.37 19.59
CA GLN A 732 -33.07 31.37 19.30
C GLN A 732 -33.19 32.03 17.90
N GLN A 733 -34.27 31.76 17.15
CA GLN A 733 -34.49 32.38 15.83
C GLN A 733 -35.59 33.46 15.78
N GLU A 734 -36.35 33.69 16.86
CA GLU A 734 -37.26 34.85 16.95
C GLU A 734 -36.49 36.13 17.31
N SER A 735 -35.85 36.71 16.30
CA SER A 735 -35.47 38.12 16.25
C SER A 735 -35.88 38.74 14.90
N GLU A 736 -37.16 38.67 14.59
CA GLU A 736 -37.76 39.48 13.52
C GLU A 736 -37.76 40.96 13.94
N GLU A 737 -36.92 41.79 13.33
CA GLU A 737 -37.20 43.22 13.09
C GLU A 737 -36.17 43.82 12.11
N ALA A 738 -36.67 44.53 11.07
CA ALA A 738 -35.93 45.29 10.04
C ALA A 738 -34.84 44.52 9.23
N MET A 739 -34.97 44.30 7.92
CA MET A 739 -35.40 45.24 6.88
C MET A 739 -36.05 44.53 5.69
N ASP A 740 -37.24 44.97 5.30
CA ASP A 740 -37.76 44.90 3.93
C ASP A 740 -37.69 46.31 3.30
N ASP A 741 -37.95 46.41 2.00
CA ASP A 741 -38.10 47.63 1.18
C ASP A 741 -36.89 48.59 1.12
N ASP A 742 -36.02 48.41 0.11
CA ASP A 742 -35.90 49.36 -1.02
C ASP A 742 -34.82 48.93 -2.04
N MET A 743 -35.25 48.37 -3.18
CA MET A 743 -34.77 48.65 -4.56
C MET A 743 -35.28 47.59 -5.56
N GLU A 744 -36.48 47.79 -6.09
CA GLU A 744 -36.73 47.44 -7.50
C GLU A 744 -36.34 48.63 -8.37
N ASP A 745 -35.32 48.50 -9.23
CA ASP A 745 -35.43 49.05 -10.58
C ASP A 745 -34.50 48.38 -11.61
N SER A 746 -35.06 48.13 -12.79
CA SER A 746 -34.43 47.79 -14.08
C SER A 746 -33.10 46.98 -14.14
N ILE A 747 -33.18 45.74 -14.66
CA ILE A 747 -32.38 45.25 -15.81
C ILE A 747 -33.17 44.10 -16.47
N GLU A 748 -33.38 44.18 -17.79
CA GLU A 748 -33.99 43.11 -18.57
C GLU A 748 -32.95 42.04 -18.99
N GLY A 749 -33.39 40.81 -19.27
CA GLY A 749 -32.63 39.89 -20.12
C GLY A 749 -31.90 38.71 -19.44
N SER A 750 -32.49 38.06 -18.43
CA SER A 750 -32.10 36.67 -18.08
C SER A 750 -33.32 35.77 -17.82
N ASP A 751 -33.20 34.50 -18.18
CA ASP A 751 -34.25 33.49 -17.98
C ASP A 751 -34.30 33.06 -16.50
N LYS A 752 -35.18 33.69 -15.72
CA LYS A 752 -35.24 33.56 -14.26
C LYS A 752 -35.38 32.11 -13.78
N ASN A 753 -35.99 31.21 -14.57
CA ASN A 753 -36.10 29.79 -14.22
C ASN A 753 -34.76 29.04 -14.27
N GLN A 754 -33.76 29.51 -15.03
CA GLN A 754 -32.43 28.90 -15.05
C GLN A 754 -31.57 29.37 -13.88
N GLN A 755 -31.63 30.65 -13.53
CA GLN A 755 -30.92 31.18 -12.35
C GLN A 755 -31.50 30.66 -11.02
N TYR A 756 -32.82 30.51 -10.89
CA TYR A 756 -33.44 29.98 -9.66
C TYR A 756 -33.06 28.51 -9.41
N ASN A 757 -32.95 27.70 -10.46
CA ASN A 757 -32.44 26.32 -10.34
C ASN A 757 -30.93 26.30 -10.05
N ALA A 758 -30.13 27.21 -10.61
CA ALA A 758 -28.70 27.29 -10.34
C ALA A 758 -28.38 27.75 -8.89
N SER A 759 -29.13 28.72 -8.35
CA SER A 759 -28.98 29.16 -6.96
C SER A 759 -29.45 28.11 -5.96
N GLN A 760 -30.54 27.38 -6.25
CA GLN A 760 -30.90 26.19 -5.46
C GLN A 760 -29.81 25.11 -5.53
N PHE A 761 -29.19 24.87 -6.70
CA PHE A 761 -28.11 23.88 -6.82
C PHE A 761 -26.89 24.25 -5.97
N ILE A 762 -26.49 25.52 -5.98
CA ILE A 762 -25.41 26.05 -5.12
C ILE A 762 -25.79 25.89 -3.63
N ASN A 763 -27.00 26.29 -3.23
CA ASN A 763 -27.45 26.19 -1.84
C ASN A 763 -27.72 24.75 -1.36
N THR A 764 -27.80 23.76 -2.26
CA THR A 764 -27.86 22.33 -1.91
C THR A 764 -26.49 21.63 -1.83
N VAL A 765 -25.39 22.32 -2.13
CA VAL A 765 -24.03 21.87 -1.80
C VAL A 765 -23.61 22.53 -0.49
N PRO A 766 -23.45 21.80 0.63
CA PRO A 766 -22.92 22.40 1.84
C PRO A 766 -21.46 22.83 1.63
N ASP A 767 -21.12 24.08 1.94
CA ASP A 767 -19.74 24.61 1.84
C ASP A 767 -18.70 23.80 2.66
N ASN A 768 -19.18 23.01 3.63
CA ASN A 768 -18.37 22.08 4.40
C ASN A 768 -17.93 20.81 3.64
N VAL A 769 -18.41 20.58 2.41
CA VAL A 769 -17.90 19.50 1.54
C VAL A 769 -16.57 19.93 0.93
N ASN A 770 -15.53 19.91 1.76
CA ASN A 770 -14.14 19.79 1.30
C ASN A 770 -14.02 18.49 0.49
N LEU A 771 -14.25 18.58 -0.83
CA LEU A 771 -14.23 17.45 -1.74
C LEU A 771 -12.85 16.79 -1.67
N ASN A 772 -12.78 15.63 -1.02
CA ASN A 772 -11.51 15.03 -0.62
C ASN A 772 -10.74 14.33 -1.78
N ILE A 773 -10.85 14.91 -2.96
CA ILE A 773 -10.17 14.54 -4.21
C ILE A 773 -8.64 14.60 -4.02
N ASN A 774 -8.14 15.52 -3.19
CA ASN A 774 -6.72 15.59 -2.86
C ASN A 774 -6.24 14.35 -2.08
N ASP A 775 -6.93 13.87 -1.03
CA ASP A 775 -6.50 12.65 -0.33
C ASP A 775 -6.74 11.37 -1.16
N LYS A 776 -7.88 11.27 -1.87
CA LYS A 776 -8.14 10.19 -2.84
C LYS A 776 -6.93 10.03 -3.77
N ASN A 777 -6.46 11.15 -4.33
CA ASN A 777 -5.28 11.19 -5.17
C ASN A 777 -4.01 10.82 -4.40
N LYS A 778 -3.80 11.37 -3.19
CA LYS A 778 -2.56 11.20 -2.41
C LYS A 778 -2.34 9.75 -1.95
N GLU A 779 -3.38 8.99 -1.57
CA GLU A 779 -3.21 7.55 -1.25
C GLU A 779 -2.96 6.69 -2.51
N LEU A 780 -3.68 6.93 -3.62
CA LEU A 780 -3.39 6.27 -4.90
C LEU A 780 -1.93 6.50 -5.34
N GLU A 781 -1.44 7.73 -5.20
CA GLU A 781 -0.07 8.07 -5.53
C GLU A 781 0.93 7.47 -4.52
N LEU A 782 0.61 7.32 -3.24
CA LEU A 782 1.47 6.68 -2.23
C LEU A 782 1.73 5.18 -2.47
N GLU A 783 0.79 4.43 -3.05
CA GLU A 783 1.07 3.06 -3.50
C GLU A 783 1.98 3.04 -4.74
N LEU A 784 1.87 4.03 -5.63
CA LEU A 784 2.52 4.06 -6.96
C LEU A 784 3.81 4.90 -7.05
N TYR A 785 4.10 5.84 -6.14
CA TYR A 785 5.32 6.68 -6.15
C TYR A 785 6.61 5.85 -6.21
N LYS A 786 6.61 4.68 -5.55
CA LYS A 786 7.67 3.66 -5.54
C LYS A 786 8.02 3.10 -6.92
N TYR A 787 7.22 3.43 -7.94
CA TYR A 787 7.34 3.01 -9.33
C TYR A 787 7.37 4.21 -10.28
N ILE A 788 6.46 5.18 -10.10
CA ILE A 788 6.25 6.32 -11.01
C ILE A 788 7.24 7.48 -10.79
N GLY A 789 7.71 7.68 -9.56
CA GLY A 789 8.56 8.82 -9.17
C GLY A 789 7.77 9.97 -8.53
N ASN A 790 8.47 10.71 -7.66
CA ASN A 790 7.89 11.78 -6.85
C ASN A 790 7.50 13.00 -7.72
N LEU A 791 6.51 13.76 -7.24
CA LEU A 791 6.47 15.21 -7.45
C LEU A 791 7.48 15.86 -6.49
N GLU A 792 8.21 16.89 -6.93
CA GLU A 792 8.84 17.81 -5.96
C GLU A 792 7.80 18.83 -5.53
N GLU A 793 7.32 18.79 -4.27
CA GLU A 793 6.43 19.81 -3.69
C GLU A 793 7.13 21.20 -3.51
N LYS A 794 8.35 21.39 -4.06
CA LYS A 794 9.15 22.62 -4.03
C LYS A 794 8.65 23.71 -5.02
N GLY A 795 7.34 23.91 -5.09
CA GLY A 795 6.70 24.97 -5.88
C GLY A 795 5.98 26.04 -5.05
N LEU A 796 5.58 25.71 -3.81
CA LEU A 796 4.80 26.59 -2.93
C LEU A 796 5.51 26.84 -1.60
N ALA A 797 6.77 27.29 -1.68
CA ALA A 797 7.51 27.81 -0.55
C ALA A 797 7.36 29.34 -0.48
N THR A 798 6.64 29.84 0.53
CA THR A 798 6.69 31.27 0.90
C THR A 798 8.13 31.68 1.25
N PRO A 799 8.54 32.95 1.01
CA PRO A 799 9.94 33.34 1.13
C PRO A 799 10.49 33.21 2.56
N GLY A 800 11.72 32.68 2.67
CA GLY A 800 12.56 32.81 3.85
C GLY A 800 12.40 31.74 4.93
N THR A 801 13.25 30.71 4.88
CA THR A 801 14.45 30.60 5.74
C THR A 801 15.24 29.35 5.35
N SER A 802 16.52 29.50 5.02
CA SER A 802 17.37 28.37 4.65
C SER A 802 17.92 27.65 5.89
N VAL A 803 17.65 26.36 6.01
CA VAL A 803 18.41 25.45 6.89
C VAL A 803 19.18 24.47 6.01
N GLN A 804 20.50 24.54 6.05
CA GLN A 804 21.37 23.59 5.33
C GLN A 804 21.53 22.31 6.16
N GLU A 805 21.06 21.17 5.64
CA GLU A 805 21.61 19.88 6.07
C GLU A 805 22.99 19.68 5.44
N PRO A 806 24.01 19.20 6.19
CA PRO A 806 25.38 19.13 5.70
C PRO A 806 25.59 17.98 4.69
N ASN A 807 26.07 18.33 3.49
CA ASN A 807 26.52 17.35 2.51
C ASN A 807 27.71 16.53 3.03
N VAL A 808 27.65 15.21 2.88
CA VAL A 808 28.81 14.32 2.99
C VAL A 808 29.19 13.85 1.58
N PRO A 809 30.32 14.30 1.00
CA PRO A 809 30.74 13.89 -0.34
C PRO A 809 31.07 12.41 -0.43
N SER A 810 30.88 11.81 -1.61
CA SER A 810 31.16 10.39 -1.87
C SER A 810 32.03 10.19 -3.11
N ASP A 811 33.32 9.96 -2.89
CA ASP A 811 34.31 9.45 -3.84
C ASP A 811 35.40 8.74 -3.04
N VAL A 812 36.18 7.76 -3.50
CA VAL A 812 36.13 6.67 -4.49
C VAL A 812 37.44 5.88 -4.25
N SER A 813 37.50 4.60 -4.62
CA SER A 813 38.64 3.66 -4.46
C SER A 813 40.05 4.24 -4.71
N SER A 814 41.15 3.82 -4.06
CA SER A 814 41.66 2.44 -3.80
C SER A 814 42.63 2.44 -2.58
N GLN A 815 43.31 1.39 -2.09
CA GLN A 815 43.83 0.13 -2.69
C GLN A 815 44.13 -0.92 -1.58
N ARG A 816 44.62 -2.13 -1.91
CA ARG A 816 45.01 -3.17 -0.93
C ARG A 816 46.52 -3.30 -0.77
N THR A 817 47.00 -3.33 0.47
CA THR A 817 48.26 -3.98 0.89
C THR A 817 48.10 -4.51 2.32
N ALA A 818 48.83 -5.56 2.68
CA ALA A 818 48.70 -6.23 3.98
C ALA A 818 49.87 -5.87 4.93
N GLY A 819 49.56 -5.49 6.17
CA GLY A 819 50.54 -5.08 7.18
C GLY A 819 50.03 -5.30 8.62
N ARG A 820 50.93 -5.79 9.49
CA ARG A 820 50.65 -6.31 10.85
C ARG A 820 49.97 -5.33 11.82
N SER A 821 48.83 -5.76 12.36
CA SER A 821 48.41 -5.74 13.78
C SER A 821 49.00 -4.71 14.77
N ILE A 822 48.15 -3.83 15.31
CA ILE A 822 48.28 -3.19 16.64
C ILE A 822 46.88 -3.16 17.32
N LYS A 823 46.80 -3.28 18.66
CA LYS A 823 45.60 -3.05 19.49
C LYS A 823 45.76 -1.74 20.31
N PRO A 824 44.70 -0.94 20.45
CA PRO A 824 44.08 -0.70 21.78
C PRO A 824 42.55 -0.93 21.72
N LEU A 825 41.84 -1.41 22.75
CA LEU A 825 41.71 -0.96 24.15
C LEU A 825 40.91 0.36 24.30
N TYR A 826 39.61 0.22 24.59
CA TYR A 826 38.73 1.34 24.99
C TYR A 826 37.96 0.98 26.27
N LYS A 827 38.42 1.55 27.38
CA LYS A 827 37.65 1.91 28.58
C LYS A 827 37.93 3.41 28.84
N ASP A 828 37.23 4.00 29.81
CA ASP A 828 37.52 5.33 30.37
C ASP A 828 37.20 6.57 29.50
N ILE A 829 36.01 6.58 28.89
CA ILE A 829 35.32 7.84 28.49
C ILE A 829 34.14 8.18 29.42
N LYS A 830 33.69 7.26 30.29
CA LYS A 830 32.49 7.47 31.13
C LYS A 830 32.71 8.42 32.33
N ASN A 831 33.96 8.72 32.71
CA ASN A 831 34.27 9.40 33.98
C ASN A 831 34.58 10.91 33.84
N LYS A 832 34.15 11.58 32.77
CA LYS A 832 34.46 13.02 32.51
C LYS A 832 33.25 13.96 32.33
N MET A 833 32.03 13.49 32.62
CA MET A 833 30.82 14.34 32.60
C MET A 833 30.19 14.62 33.98
N GLU A 834 30.64 13.96 35.06
CA GLU A 834 30.06 14.14 36.42
C GLU A 834 30.80 15.19 37.29
N GLN A 835 31.79 15.91 36.74
CA GLN A 835 32.62 16.88 37.49
C GLN A 835 32.45 18.36 37.10
N VAL A 836 31.51 18.71 36.21
CA VAL A 836 31.16 20.12 35.89
C VAL A 836 29.84 20.52 36.58
N GLY A 837 29.65 20.03 37.82
CA GLY A 837 28.36 20.00 38.52
C GLY A 837 28.43 20.42 39.99
N LYS A 838 29.31 21.37 40.34
CA LYS A 838 29.34 22.13 41.61
C LYS A 838 30.31 23.32 41.46
N GLU A 839 30.04 24.37 42.23
CA GLU A 839 30.76 25.66 42.26
C GLU A 839 30.63 26.45 40.94
N VAL A 840 30.40 27.78 40.93
CA VAL A 840 30.46 28.78 42.00
C VAL A 840 29.12 29.51 42.16
N THR A 841 28.67 29.68 43.41
CA THR A 841 27.59 30.61 43.78
C THR A 841 28.15 31.97 44.22
N ASN A 842 27.33 33.02 44.06
CA ASN A 842 27.46 34.34 44.70
C ASN A 842 28.71 35.21 44.40
N LYS A 843 28.47 36.29 43.64
CA LYS A 843 28.72 37.67 44.12
C LYS A 843 27.79 38.68 43.42
N ARG A 844 27.53 39.81 44.08
CA ARG A 844 26.45 40.77 43.74
C ARG A 844 26.94 42.02 43.00
N GLY A 845 26.14 42.46 42.02
CA GLY A 845 25.51 43.80 42.08
C GLY A 845 25.98 44.94 41.16
N LYS A 846 25.08 45.93 41.00
CA LYS A 846 25.19 47.28 40.36
C LYS A 846 25.38 47.28 38.82
N SER A 847 24.36 47.55 38.00
CA SER A 847 23.62 48.82 37.78
C SER A 847 24.45 49.95 37.15
N LEU A 848 23.79 50.73 36.27
CA LEU A 848 24.22 51.89 35.47
C LEU A 848 25.09 51.61 34.22
N VAL A 849 25.09 52.41 33.14
CA VAL A 849 24.06 53.20 32.39
C VAL A 849 24.79 54.01 31.28
N SER A 850 24.12 54.32 30.15
CA SER A 850 24.50 55.35 29.13
C SER A 850 25.69 55.05 28.18
N LYS A 851 25.87 55.70 27.00
CA LYS A 851 24.96 56.36 26.02
C LYS A 851 25.70 56.65 24.67
N ILE A 852 25.01 56.39 23.53
CA ILE A 852 24.89 57.22 22.29
C ILE A 852 26.12 57.65 21.45
N LYS A 853 26.06 57.34 20.13
CA LYS A 853 26.48 58.07 18.88
C LYS A 853 26.21 57.16 17.65
N LYS A 854 26.27 57.55 16.36
CA LYS A 854 25.73 58.66 15.50
C LYS A 854 26.18 58.34 14.04
N GLY A 855 25.52 58.62 12.90
CA GLY A 855 24.15 59.07 12.56
C GLY A 855 23.17 57.91 12.33
N VAL A 856 22.08 58.00 11.55
CA VAL A 856 21.53 59.05 10.63
C VAL A 856 22.05 59.05 9.17
N ASP A 857 21.32 58.27 8.34
CA ASP A 857 20.61 58.62 7.06
C ASP A 857 21.32 58.91 5.70
N ILE A 858 20.93 58.10 4.67
CA ILE A 858 20.56 58.36 3.24
C ILE A 858 21.58 59.19 2.38
N VAL A 859 21.84 59.05 1.05
CA VAL A 859 21.06 58.73 -0.17
C VAL A 859 21.95 58.21 -1.33
N GLU A 860 21.33 57.57 -2.33
CA GLU A 860 21.65 57.62 -3.78
C GLU A 860 22.94 56.96 -4.36
N SER A 861 23.10 57.12 -5.67
CA SER A 861 23.67 56.12 -6.59
C SER A 861 24.76 56.65 -7.52
N THR A 862 25.59 55.71 -8.03
CA THR A 862 26.36 55.77 -9.30
C THR A 862 27.28 56.97 -9.56
N ASN A 863 28.56 56.69 -9.84
CA ASN A 863 29.19 57.28 -11.03
C ASN A 863 30.37 56.45 -11.57
N VAL A 864 30.70 56.72 -12.84
CA VAL A 864 31.81 56.18 -13.65
C VAL A 864 33.00 57.18 -13.60
N LEU A 865 34.22 56.75 -13.96
CA LEU A 865 35.17 57.52 -14.79
C LEU A 865 36.42 56.68 -15.18
N ASP A 866 37.20 57.22 -16.12
CA ASP A 866 38.10 56.48 -17.06
C ASP A 866 39.62 56.75 -16.85
N GLU A 867 40.38 56.80 -17.97
CA GLU A 867 41.78 57.27 -18.17
C GLU A 867 42.96 56.29 -17.89
N ASP A 868 44.00 56.16 -18.76
CA ASP A 868 44.20 56.68 -20.14
C ASP A 868 45.34 55.95 -20.93
N SER A 869 45.26 55.98 -22.29
CA SER A 869 46.33 55.77 -23.30
C SER A 869 46.96 54.35 -23.41
N THR A 870 47.95 53.99 -24.27
CA THR A 870 48.79 54.57 -25.37
C THR A 870 49.29 53.37 -26.26
N LYS A 871 49.89 53.40 -27.48
CA LYS A 871 50.14 54.35 -28.60
C LYS A 871 50.59 53.54 -29.86
N ASP A 872 50.55 54.14 -31.07
CA ASP A 872 51.29 53.81 -32.33
C ASP A 872 51.17 52.40 -33.01
N SER A 873 51.09 52.25 -34.35
CA SER A 873 51.07 53.22 -35.47
C SER A 873 50.55 52.63 -36.82
N SER A 874 49.69 53.40 -37.52
CA SER A 874 49.48 53.57 -39.00
C SER A 874 49.34 52.34 -39.95
N VAL A 875 48.78 52.39 -41.18
CA VAL A 875 48.48 53.46 -42.18
C VAL A 875 47.00 53.34 -42.71
N VAL A 876 46.55 54.28 -43.56
CA VAL A 876 45.14 54.62 -43.91
C VAL A 876 44.81 54.43 -45.41
N ASP A 877 43.53 54.16 -45.76
CA ASP A 877 42.71 54.70 -46.89
C ASP A 877 41.62 53.69 -47.40
N SER A 878 40.46 54.07 -47.98
CA SER A 878 39.47 55.15 -47.65
C SER A 878 38.16 54.99 -48.48
N GLY A 879 37.03 55.56 -47.97
CA GLY A 879 35.75 55.76 -48.68
C GLY A 879 34.80 54.55 -48.82
N SER A 880 33.50 54.70 -49.14
CA SER A 880 32.59 55.87 -49.11
C SER A 880 31.12 55.42 -49.37
N SER A 881 30.13 56.30 -49.13
CA SER A 881 28.65 56.14 -49.32
C SER A 881 27.97 55.02 -48.49
N LEU A 882 26.69 55.05 -48.09
CA LEU A 882 25.55 55.99 -47.96
C LEU A 882 24.25 55.25 -48.35
N ASP A 883 23.15 55.64 -47.70
CA ASP A 883 21.74 55.58 -48.14
C ASP A 883 20.96 54.23 -48.21
N ASP A 884 20.20 53.98 -47.12
CA ASP A 884 18.73 54.14 -47.05
C ASP A 884 17.73 52.95 -47.33
N VAL A 885 16.48 53.15 -46.87
CA VAL A 885 15.19 52.49 -47.24
C VAL A 885 14.89 51.04 -46.77
N SER A 886 14.27 50.97 -45.59
CA SER A 886 12.99 50.32 -45.19
C SER A 886 12.38 49.05 -45.86
N ASP A 887 11.79 48.23 -44.96
CA ASP A 887 10.49 47.52 -45.03
C ASP A 887 10.22 46.28 -45.93
N GLU A 888 9.34 45.41 -45.38
CA GLU A 888 8.73 44.16 -45.91
C GLU A 888 9.71 42.99 -46.22
N ILE A 889 9.40 41.70 -45.97
CA ILE A 889 8.14 41.00 -45.60
C ILE A 889 8.37 40.12 -44.35
#